data_AF-A0A239IM60-F1
#
_entry.id   AF-A0A239IM60-F1
#
_cell.length_a   1.000
_cell.length_b   1.000
_cell.length_c   1.000
_cell.angle_alpha   90.00
_cell.angle_beta   90.00
_cell.angle_gamma   90.00
#
_symmetry.space_group_name_H-M   'P 1'
#
loop_
_entity.id
_entity.type
_entity.pdbx_description
1 polymer ?
#
loop_
_entity_poly.entity_id
_entity_poly.type
_entity_poly.pdbx_seq_one_letter_code
_entity_poly.pdbx_strand_id
1 'polypeptide(L)'
;MPYSVFERFEVEDGELRVELLVQPAINYALVHNRVPLVRHVALTNRTEAPLRDVDLRLELHGPDGALGEAWERSVTVPVRPGAEIAWDDFAGFGPGMARLRGTDEAFPVDYVLTVSQPTRPDVRLSAPSSVLAHNEWFNSPALYDSLAAFVQPNTEAVAAVLRSAAQILLDRTGSGSLQGYQAGPERAARIAGAVYEALRGIGIHYQGLPASFENTGQKVRTTAGVLDGRLGNCVDLSVTYAACLEQAGLRPLIWLTRGHAFAGFHLDEDRLDSTVVTEGNLLVSMVESGKAVPVELTGIGPGAESFDFGAAVEAGVGHFRVAADLLGVVDVYLAHRSGIRPMPSADETAAQPTVSTGRAVAGQGSIDLPSGVARLRLEQRERAGDDAPQQVDESPARVQRWKRSLLDLSLRNPLLNLPKRGKGLDLHVPAGALASLDDLVHSGKRLEIVPQDDFSHVHELAGARRAQDLDPEMLTRELRADKRIYGNVLAQRYRNAMRGLQRDARTMEQETGSNYLYLTLGTLVHPKTTGDDAYAPLFLLPVRIEGGTGRRGYTLAIDGSEIASPNYCLVEWLRVKHRVQISELERPIRDEHGIDIPKTLAAIRDQLVENRLNYRIDETASLRLLQFSTFQMWRDLTDHWQTFIANPVVNHLVKTTGATFDDPAGDDVDPPVDEGALHLPIPADGSQMQAILLAERGHSFVLEGPPGTGKSQTITNLIARAVTTGKSVLFVAEKQAALDVVKRRLGQIGLDSFALDLHGRKQSLNAIRQQLRDALEQDDTGDDATWTAVETGYRSRLAPLSAYPGRIHSANGAGMTAWSAYEATLAYGEGITAAVPVPHLAVAEELRERVERNLRSFPAVGHSARLRWDHPWAISGRRSVDGLHPDALVQLGRDLEETRTGLRDRPALAVLVRELPNPEDVARFLPAARLAVRGALPDRPTTVRATGSGWDDAIVGYVSSLAGFRREYAGEFITFRPEVFQFPGAGQLA
;
A
#
# COMPACT_ATOMS: atom_id res chain seq x y z
N MET A 1 33.58 3.52 -12.86
CA MET A 1 34.51 3.07 -13.92
C MET A 1 35.39 1.92 -13.38
N PRO A 2 34.90 0.67 -13.27
CA PRO A 2 35.70 -0.43 -12.72
C PRO A 2 36.33 -1.35 -13.78
N TYR A 3 36.12 -1.11 -15.08
CA TYR A 3 36.56 -2.04 -16.14
C TYR A 3 37.24 -1.29 -17.30
N SER A 4 38.30 -0.53 -17.01
CA SER A 4 39.17 -0.01 -18.08
C SER A 4 40.11 -1.13 -18.53
N VAL A 5 40.15 -1.42 -19.83
CA VAL A 5 41.13 -2.34 -20.46
C VAL A 5 42.55 -1.75 -20.44
N PHE A 6 42.67 -0.45 -20.18
CA PHE A 6 43.94 0.27 -20.16
C PHE A 6 44.40 0.53 -18.73
N GLU A 7 45.69 0.27 -18.48
CA GLU A 7 46.39 0.63 -17.27
C GLU A 7 47.03 2.01 -17.40
N ARG A 8 47.03 2.77 -16.30
CA ARG A 8 47.57 4.12 -16.23
C ARG A 8 48.92 4.09 -15.54
N PHE A 9 49.92 4.65 -16.21
CA PHE A 9 51.26 4.88 -15.68
C PHE A 9 51.53 6.38 -15.66
N GLU A 10 52.18 6.85 -14.60
CA GLU A 10 52.57 8.25 -14.47
C GLU A 10 53.96 8.40 -13.86
N VAL A 11 54.68 9.41 -14.30
CA VAL A 11 55.94 9.87 -13.69
C VAL A 11 55.83 11.36 -13.44
N GLU A 12 56.38 11.78 -12.31
CA GLU A 12 56.47 13.18 -11.92
C GLU A 12 57.89 13.45 -11.38
N ASP A 13 58.53 14.51 -11.89
CA ASP A 13 59.87 14.94 -11.47
C ASP A 13 59.86 16.31 -10.74
N GLY A 14 58.68 16.78 -10.34
CA GLY A 14 58.44 18.06 -9.68
C GLY A 14 58.22 19.24 -10.63
N GLU A 15 58.62 19.12 -11.90
CA GLU A 15 58.44 20.15 -12.92
C GLU A 15 57.47 19.72 -14.03
N LEU A 16 57.47 18.43 -14.35
CA LEU A 16 56.61 17.81 -15.34
C LEU A 16 55.84 16.66 -14.71
N ARG A 17 54.59 16.49 -15.16
CA ARG A 17 53.84 15.26 -14.96
C ARG A 17 53.50 14.67 -16.31
N VAL A 18 53.86 13.41 -16.51
CA VAL A 18 53.58 12.67 -17.74
C VAL A 18 52.71 11.47 -17.38
N GLU A 19 51.62 11.29 -18.13
CA GLU A 19 50.67 10.19 -17.98
C GLU A 19 50.56 9.40 -19.28
N LEU A 20 50.49 8.07 -19.16
CA LEU A 20 50.39 7.13 -20.27
C LEU A 20 49.34 6.06 -19.93
N LEU A 21 48.34 5.89 -20.81
CA LEU A 21 47.34 4.82 -20.71
C LEU A 21 47.56 3.78 -21.80
N VAL A 22 47.93 2.57 -21.42
CA VAL A 22 48.33 1.47 -22.32
C VAL A 22 47.64 0.16 -21.99
N GLN A 23 47.61 -0.78 -22.94
CA GLN A 23 47.11 -2.12 -22.68
C GLN A 23 48.12 -2.94 -21.85
N PRO A 24 47.66 -3.69 -20.82
CA PRO A 24 48.52 -4.56 -20.03
C PRO A 24 49.02 -5.78 -20.81
N ALA A 25 48.32 -6.15 -21.89
CA ALA A 25 48.70 -7.21 -22.80
C ALA A 25 48.26 -6.88 -24.23
N ILE A 26 49.17 -7.05 -25.18
CA ILE A 26 48.97 -6.87 -26.62
C ILE A 26 48.54 -8.21 -27.21
N ASN A 27 47.30 -8.24 -27.72
CA ASN A 27 46.67 -9.43 -28.26
C ASN A 27 46.46 -9.31 -29.78
N TYR A 28 46.81 -10.36 -30.55
CA TYR A 28 46.62 -10.39 -32.00
C TYR A 28 45.17 -10.12 -32.42
N ALA A 29 44.18 -10.71 -31.75
CA ALA A 29 42.76 -10.51 -32.02
C ALA A 29 42.34 -9.04 -31.86
N LEU A 30 42.84 -8.33 -30.85
CA LEU A 30 42.53 -6.92 -30.62
C LEU A 30 43.17 -6.03 -31.69
N VAL A 31 44.44 -6.27 -32.03
CA VAL A 31 45.16 -5.51 -33.06
C VAL A 31 44.55 -5.76 -34.45
N HIS A 32 44.19 -7.01 -34.77
CA HIS A 32 43.46 -7.37 -35.99
C HIS A 32 42.12 -6.63 -36.10
N ASN A 33 41.46 -6.42 -34.97
CA ASN A 33 40.22 -5.66 -34.83
C ASN A 33 40.42 -4.14 -34.66
N ARG A 34 41.64 -3.63 -34.89
CA ARG A 34 42.01 -2.21 -34.85
C ARG A 34 41.79 -1.53 -33.49
N VAL A 35 41.92 -2.28 -32.40
CA VAL A 35 41.92 -1.71 -31.06
C VAL A 35 43.29 -1.05 -30.81
N PRO A 36 43.34 0.23 -30.42
CA PRO A 36 44.60 0.93 -30.20
C PRO A 36 45.31 0.41 -28.93
N LEU A 37 46.64 0.30 -28.99
CA LEU A 37 47.46 -0.16 -27.87
C LEU A 37 47.66 0.89 -26.78
N VAL A 38 47.67 2.16 -27.19
CA VAL A 38 47.78 3.34 -26.34
C VAL A 38 46.49 4.11 -26.50
N ARG A 39 45.83 4.42 -25.39
CA ARG A 39 44.60 5.20 -25.39
C ARG A 39 44.86 6.69 -25.23
N HIS A 40 45.86 7.02 -24.42
CA HIS A 40 46.07 8.39 -24.00
C HIS A 40 47.52 8.64 -23.58
N VAL A 41 48.06 9.80 -23.97
CA VAL A 41 49.27 10.38 -23.41
C VAL A 41 48.94 11.80 -22.98
N ALA A 42 49.32 12.19 -21.77
CA ALA A 42 49.18 13.57 -21.29
C ALA A 42 50.48 14.10 -20.68
N LEU A 43 50.71 15.39 -20.90
CA LEU A 43 51.83 16.15 -20.38
C LEU A 43 51.28 17.39 -19.66
N THR A 44 51.52 17.48 -18.35
CA THR A 44 51.17 18.65 -17.54
C THR A 44 52.43 19.45 -17.18
N ASN A 45 52.40 20.77 -17.42
CA ASN A 45 53.43 21.68 -16.96
C ASN A 45 53.19 22.05 -15.48
N ARG A 46 54.09 21.68 -14.57
CA ARG A 46 54.03 22.06 -13.14
C ARG A 46 54.99 23.17 -12.74
N THR A 47 55.75 23.72 -13.70
CA THR A 47 56.67 24.84 -13.44
C THR A 47 55.94 26.19 -13.41
N GLU A 48 56.59 27.20 -12.84
CA GLU A 48 56.09 28.58 -12.84
C GLU A 48 56.30 29.30 -14.18
N ALA A 49 57.00 28.68 -15.15
CA ALA A 49 57.30 29.24 -16.46
C ALA A 49 56.66 28.44 -17.61
N PRO A 50 56.41 29.05 -18.79
CA PRO A 50 55.93 28.30 -19.95
C PRO A 50 57.00 27.34 -20.49
N LEU A 51 56.65 26.08 -20.73
CA LEU A 51 57.52 25.11 -21.41
C LEU A 51 57.51 25.36 -22.92
N ARG A 52 58.66 25.24 -23.57
CA ARG A 52 58.83 25.39 -25.02
C ARG A 52 59.69 24.25 -25.56
N ASP A 53 59.53 23.95 -26.84
CA ASP A 53 60.37 23.00 -27.57
C ASP A 53 60.43 21.63 -26.86
N VAL A 54 59.25 21.09 -26.55
CA VAL A 54 59.11 19.78 -25.90
C VAL A 54 58.86 18.71 -26.95
N ASP A 55 59.75 17.73 -27.02
CA ASP A 55 59.61 16.57 -27.91
C ASP A 55 59.20 15.35 -27.09
N LEU A 56 58.18 14.64 -27.57
CA LEU A 56 57.72 13.36 -27.02
C LEU A 56 58.03 12.26 -28.02
N ARG A 57 58.66 11.19 -27.54
CA ARG A 57 58.95 9.98 -28.30
C ARG A 57 58.45 8.76 -27.53
N LEU A 58 57.47 8.06 -28.08
CA LEU A 58 56.91 6.83 -27.52
C LEU A 58 57.36 5.63 -28.37
N GLU A 59 58.00 4.66 -27.74
CA GLU A 59 58.51 3.44 -28.35
C GLU A 59 57.95 2.20 -27.65
N LEU A 60 57.83 1.09 -28.38
CA LEU A 60 57.49 -0.21 -27.83
C LEU A 60 58.72 -1.11 -27.95
N HIS A 61 59.34 -1.47 -26.83
CA HIS A 61 60.54 -2.29 -26.79
C HIS A 61 60.21 -3.73 -26.41
N GLY A 62 60.68 -4.69 -27.19
CA GLY A 62 60.70 -6.10 -26.83
C GLY A 62 62.12 -6.61 -26.57
N PRO A 63 62.28 -7.93 -26.36
CA PRO A 63 63.58 -8.55 -26.07
C PRO A 63 64.63 -8.30 -27.15
N ASP A 64 64.19 -8.23 -28.42
CA ASP A 64 65.06 -8.04 -29.59
C ASP A 64 65.11 -6.58 -30.08
N GLY A 65 64.68 -5.61 -29.26
CA GLY A 65 64.66 -4.19 -29.59
C GLY A 65 63.27 -3.64 -29.93
N ALA A 66 63.22 -2.53 -30.67
CA ALA A 66 61.96 -1.83 -30.98
C ALA A 66 61.00 -2.68 -31.83
N LEU A 67 59.72 -2.66 -31.48
CA LEU A 67 58.67 -3.48 -32.09
C LEU A 67 57.86 -2.74 -33.15
N GLY A 68 58.24 -1.55 -33.58
CA GLY A 68 57.50 -0.73 -34.56
C GLY A 68 58.16 0.62 -34.76
N GLU A 69 57.51 1.50 -35.51
CA GLU A 69 57.93 2.90 -35.62
C GLU A 69 57.61 3.66 -34.33
N ALA A 70 58.53 4.54 -33.91
CA ALA A 70 58.33 5.40 -32.76
C ALA A 70 57.23 6.42 -33.06
N TRP A 71 56.35 6.66 -32.10
CA TRP A 71 55.39 7.76 -32.19
C TRP A 71 56.06 9.03 -31.66
N GLU A 72 56.19 10.05 -32.50
CA GLU A 72 56.86 11.31 -32.17
C GLU A 72 55.93 12.51 -32.30
N ARG A 73 56.02 13.44 -31.34
CA ARG A 73 55.31 14.72 -31.36
C ARG A 73 56.17 15.83 -30.80
N SER A 74 56.28 16.93 -31.55
CA SER A 74 56.93 18.16 -31.11
C SER A 74 55.90 19.21 -30.72
N VAL A 75 55.97 19.71 -29.49
CA VAL A 75 55.11 20.78 -28.98
C VAL A 75 55.78 22.12 -29.27
N THR A 76 55.31 22.79 -30.33
CA THR A 76 55.85 24.08 -30.79
C THR A 76 55.22 25.29 -30.12
N VAL A 77 54.07 25.12 -29.46
CA VAL A 77 53.35 26.19 -28.74
C VAL A 77 53.71 26.15 -27.25
N PRO A 78 54.02 27.30 -26.60
CA PRO A 78 54.39 27.30 -25.19
C PRO A 78 53.28 26.76 -24.27
N VAL A 79 53.58 25.72 -23.49
CA VAL A 79 52.65 25.12 -22.51
C VAL A 79 52.65 25.98 -21.26
N ARG A 80 51.53 26.64 -20.93
CA ARG A 80 51.45 27.54 -19.77
C ARG A 80 51.63 26.78 -18.44
N PRO A 81 52.10 27.44 -17.37
CA PRO A 81 52.07 26.90 -16.01
C PRO A 81 50.70 26.31 -15.66
N GLY A 82 50.66 25.07 -15.20
CA GLY A 82 49.44 24.33 -14.85
C GLY A 82 48.60 23.81 -16.02
N ALA A 83 48.99 24.07 -17.28
CA ALA A 83 48.27 23.58 -18.44
C ALA A 83 48.66 22.13 -18.78
N GLU A 84 47.70 21.38 -19.32
CA GLU A 84 47.85 20.01 -19.80
C GLU A 84 47.67 19.96 -21.32
N ILE A 85 48.51 19.16 -21.98
CA ILE A 85 48.35 18.78 -23.39
C ILE A 85 48.22 17.27 -23.43
N ALA A 86 47.28 16.78 -24.23
CA ALA A 86 47.06 15.35 -24.34
C ALA A 86 46.79 14.90 -25.78
N TRP A 87 47.04 13.62 -26.04
CA TRP A 87 46.89 12.95 -27.32
C TRP A 87 46.14 11.64 -27.15
N ASP A 88 45.29 11.30 -28.11
CA ASP A 88 44.44 10.11 -28.15
C ASP A 88 44.48 9.38 -29.51
N ASP A 89 45.30 9.84 -30.47
CA ASP A 89 45.49 9.23 -31.78
C ASP A 89 46.76 8.37 -31.86
N PHE A 90 46.57 7.06 -31.75
CA PHE A 90 47.62 6.04 -31.78
C PHE A 90 47.31 4.88 -32.73
N ALA A 91 46.43 5.08 -33.71
CA ALA A 91 45.92 3.99 -34.58
C ALA A 91 47.01 3.26 -35.40
N GLY A 92 48.18 3.87 -35.58
CA GLY A 92 49.35 3.28 -36.26
C GLY A 92 50.48 2.83 -35.33
N PHE A 93 50.35 3.01 -34.01
CA PHE A 93 51.41 2.68 -33.06
C PHE A 93 51.27 1.25 -32.54
N GLY A 94 52.28 0.42 -32.81
CA GLY A 94 52.33 -0.95 -32.32
C GLY A 94 53.13 -1.90 -33.23
N PRO A 95 53.16 -3.20 -32.88
CA PRO A 95 53.84 -4.20 -33.67
C PRO A 95 53.13 -4.48 -35.00
N GLY A 96 53.96 -4.70 -36.03
CA GLY A 96 53.46 -5.10 -37.34
C GLY A 96 52.69 -6.43 -37.28
N MET A 97 51.59 -6.51 -38.04
CA MET A 97 50.67 -7.65 -38.02
C MET A 97 51.35 -9.00 -38.32
N ALA A 98 52.37 -9.01 -39.18
CA ALA A 98 53.14 -10.20 -39.51
C ALA A 98 53.92 -10.76 -38.31
N ARG A 99 54.42 -9.88 -37.44
CA ARG A 99 55.15 -10.27 -36.23
C ARG A 99 54.20 -10.87 -35.20
N LEU A 100 53.05 -10.22 -34.96
CA LEU A 100 52.02 -10.74 -34.04
C LEU A 100 51.50 -12.11 -34.48
N ARG A 101 51.29 -12.32 -35.79
CA ARG A 101 50.84 -13.61 -36.32
C ARG A 101 51.88 -14.73 -36.12
N GLY A 102 53.18 -14.39 -36.12
CA GLY A 102 54.27 -15.35 -35.91
C GLY A 102 54.66 -15.58 -34.45
N THR A 103 53.97 -14.97 -33.49
CA THR A 103 54.28 -15.14 -32.06
C THR A 103 53.61 -16.41 -31.52
N ASP A 104 54.40 -17.43 -31.17
CA ASP A 104 53.90 -18.68 -30.61
C ASP A 104 53.85 -18.69 -29.07
N GLU A 105 54.75 -17.93 -28.43
CA GLU A 105 54.85 -17.80 -26.98
C GLU A 105 54.83 -16.33 -26.57
N ALA A 106 54.18 -16.04 -25.45
CA ALA A 106 54.10 -14.69 -24.93
C ALA A 106 55.48 -14.19 -24.48
N PHE A 107 55.77 -12.90 -24.70
CA PHE A 107 57.02 -12.26 -24.28
C PHE A 107 56.79 -10.86 -23.71
N PRO A 108 57.61 -10.41 -22.74
CA PRO A 108 57.45 -9.10 -22.11
C PRO A 108 57.87 -7.98 -23.06
N VAL A 109 57.19 -6.84 -22.94
CA VAL A 109 57.52 -5.61 -23.68
C VAL A 109 57.35 -4.38 -22.78
N ASP A 110 58.02 -3.29 -23.11
CA ASP A 110 57.90 -2.03 -22.40
C ASP A 110 57.48 -0.92 -23.35
N TYR A 111 56.41 -0.20 -23.00
CA TYR A 111 56.15 1.11 -23.58
C TYR A 111 57.09 2.12 -22.92
N VAL A 112 57.95 2.74 -23.73
CA VAL A 112 58.92 3.73 -23.28
C VAL A 112 58.53 5.08 -23.84
N LEU A 113 58.04 5.97 -22.98
CA LEU A 113 57.78 7.37 -23.32
C LEU A 113 58.93 8.23 -22.82
N THR A 114 59.60 8.90 -23.74
CA THR A 114 60.69 9.85 -23.46
C THR A 114 60.20 11.26 -23.80
N VAL A 115 60.34 12.18 -22.85
CA VAL A 115 60.04 13.60 -23.02
C VAL A 115 61.35 14.37 -22.91
N SER A 116 61.79 14.96 -24.00
CA SER A 116 63.07 15.68 -24.09
C SER A 116 62.87 17.17 -24.27
N GLN A 117 63.76 17.95 -23.66
CA GLN A 117 63.83 19.42 -23.80
C GLN A 117 65.30 19.86 -23.91
N PRO A 118 65.63 20.90 -24.69
CA PRO A 118 67.02 21.32 -24.89
C PRO A 118 67.78 21.72 -23.61
N THR A 119 67.07 22.16 -22.57
CA THR A 119 67.65 22.76 -21.35
C THR A 119 67.53 21.89 -20.11
N ARG A 120 67.00 20.66 -20.23
CA ARG A 120 66.65 19.80 -19.09
C ARG A 120 66.99 18.32 -19.37
N PRO A 121 67.21 17.51 -18.33
CA PRO A 121 67.31 16.06 -18.49
C PRO A 121 65.98 15.48 -18.98
N ASP A 122 66.08 14.43 -19.80
CA ASP A 122 64.90 13.75 -20.33
C ASP A 122 64.09 13.08 -19.21
N VAL A 123 62.76 13.23 -19.28
CA VAL A 123 61.84 12.49 -18.41
C VAL A 123 61.43 11.22 -19.14
N ARG A 124 61.72 10.06 -18.53
CA ARG A 124 61.40 8.75 -19.10
C ARG A 124 60.37 8.02 -18.23
N LEU A 125 59.28 7.60 -18.87
CA LEU A 125 58.24 6.74 -18.30
C LEU A 125 58.31 5.38 -18.97
N SER A 126 58.46 4.32 -18.19
CA SER A 126 58.37 2.92 -18.68
C SER A 126 57.09 2.31 -18.14
N ALA A 127 56.27 1.78 -19.04
CA ALA A 127 55.05 1.03 -18.70
C ALA A 127 55.19 -0.42 -19.22
N PRO A 128 55.33 -1.41 -18.33
CA PRO A 128 55.47 -2.80 -18.71
C PRO A 128 54.17 -3.35 -19.31
N SER A 129 54.31 -4.28 -20.25
CA SER A 129 53.23 -5.00 -20.91
C SER A 129 53.77 -6.33 -21.45
N SER A 130 52.97 -7.06 -22.22
CA SER A 130 53.38 -8.30 -22.86
C SER A 130 52.73 -8.45 -24.23
N VAL A 131 53.43 -9.06 -25.18
CA VAL A 131 52.80 -9.54 -26.42
C VAL A 131 52.41 -10.98 -26.18
N LEU A 132 51.11 -11.28 -26.26
CA LEU A 132 50.57 -12.63 -26.10
C LEU A 132 50.81 -13.48 -27.35
N ALA A 133 50.67 -14.80 -27.24
CA ALA A 133 50.70 -15.66 -28.42
C ALA A 133 49.57 -15.30 -29.41
N HIS A 134 49.78 -15.57 -30.70
CA HIS A 134 48.85 -15.18 -31.77
C HIS A 134 47.44 -15.74 -31.59
N ASN A 135 47.31 -16.85 -30.86
CA ASN A 135 46.06 -17.56 -30.60
C ASN A 135 45.61 -17.44 -29.14
N GLU A 136 46.17 -16.51 -28.36
CA GLU A 136 45.84 -16.33 -26.96
C GLU A 136 44.75 -15.27 -26.78
N TRP A 137 43.66 -15.60 -26.09
CA TRP A 137 42.57 -14.69 -25.73
C TRP A 137 42.80 -14.09 -24.34
N PHE A 138 42.55 -12.79 -24.17
CA PHE A 138 42.69 -12.11 -22.88
C PHE A 138 41.36 -12.09 -22.12
N ASN A 139 41.25 -12.88 -21.05
CA ASN A 139 40.03 -13.07 -20.27
C ASN A 139 39.76 -11.87 -19.33
N SER A 140 39.08 -10.84 -19.85
CA SER A 140 38.65 -9.67 -19.08
C SER A 140 37.19 -9.31 -19.41
N PRO A 141 36.33 -8.97 -18.42
CA PRO A 141 34.93 -8.62 -18.67
C PRO A 141 34.71 -7.52 -19.71
N ALA A 142 35.66 -6.58 -19.83
CA ALA A 142 35.60 -5.51 -20.83
C ALA A 142 35.98 -5.95 -22.26
N LEU A 143 36.45 -7.18 -22.44
CA LEU A 143 36.92 -7.76 -23.71
C LEU A 143 36.30 -9.14 -24.00
N TYR A 144 35.21 -9.51 -23.33
CA TYR A 144 34.56 -10.81 -23.58
C TYR A 144 34.09 -10.96 -25.03
N ASP A 145 33.65 -9.88 -25.67
CA ASP A 145 33.27 -9.88 -27.09
C ASP A 145 34.44 -10.15 -28.04
N SER A 146 35.70 -9.88 -27.64
CA SER A 146 36.88 -10.24 -28.43
C SER A 146 37.03 -11.75 -28.64
N LEU A 147 36.36 -12.58 -27.82
CA LEU A 147 36.28 -14.03 -28.02
C LEU A 147 35.61 -14.38 -29.35
N ALA A 148 34.69 -13.54 -29.85
CA ALA A 148 34.07 -13.74 -31.15
C ALA A 148 35.10 -13.76 -32.30
N ALA A 149 36.23 -13.05 -32.18
CA ALA A 149 37.29 -13.09 -33.19
C ALA A 149 37.91 -14.49 -33.37
N PHE A 150 37.79 -15.37 -32.38
CA PHE A 150 38.23 -16.78 -32.45
C PHE A 150 37.18 -17.70 -33.06
N VAL A 151 35.96 -17.21 -33.33
CA VAL A 151 34.92 -17.95 -34.04
C VAL A 151 35.15 -17.82 -35.54
N GLN A 152 35.53 -18.91 -36.21
CA GLN A 152 35.97 -18.90 -37.61
C GLN A 152 34.99 -19.66 -38.53
N PRO A 153 33.82 -19.07 -38.87
CA PRO A 153 32.73 -19.76 -39.56
C PRO A 153 33.05 -20.11 -41.03
N ASN A 154 33.99 -19.40 -41.66
CA ASN A 154 34.30 -19.52 -43.10
C ASN A 154 35.47 -20.46 -43.42
N THR A 155 35.83 -21.38 -42.52
CA THR A 155 36.90 -22.37 -42.76
C THR A 155 36.38 -23.57 -43.56
N GLU A 156 37.24 -24.25 -44.32
CA GLU A 156 36.83 -25.43 -45.09
C GLU A 156 36.40 -26.59 -44.18
N ALA A 157 37.04 -26.70 -43.00
CA ALA A 157 36.70 -27.68 -41.98
C ALA A 157 35.24 -27.53 -41.48
N VAL A 158 34.75 -26.30 -41.27
CA VAL A 158 33.34 -26.04 -40.90
C VAL A 158 32.38 -26.52 -42.01
N ALA A 159 32.73 -26.31 -43.28
CA ALA A 159 31.91 -26.80 -44.39
C ALA A 159 31.81 -28.34 -44.43
N ALA A 160 32.84 -29.07 -43.98
CA ALA A 160 32.77 -30.52 -43.82
C ALA A 160 31.79 -30.94 -42.70
N VAL A 161 31.81 -30.25 -41.55
CA VAL A 161 30.86 -30.49 -40.44
C VAL A 161 29.43 -30.23 -40.90
N LEU A 162 29.18 -29.11 -41.59
CA LEU A 162 27.84 -28.76 -42.06
C LEU A 162 27.29 -29.75 -43.10
N ARG A 163 28.13 -30.32 -43.97
CA ARG A 163 27.71 -31.41 -44.88
C ARG A 163 27.26 -32.65 -44.11
N SER A 164 27.98 -33.01 -43.04
CA SER A 164 27.59 -34.11 -42.16
C SER A 164 26.28 -33.81 -41.40
N ALA A 165 26.14 -32.60 -40.86
CA ALA A 165 24.91 -32.15 -40.20
C ALA A 165 23.70 -32.13 -41.15
N ALA A 166 23.88 -31.68 -42.39
CA ALA A 166 22.85 -31.74 -43.42
C ALA A 166 22.40 -33.17 -43.74
N GLN A 167 23.34 -34.13 -43.77
CA GLN A 167 23.00 -35.55 -43.94
C GLN A 167 22.22 -36.09 -42.73
N ILE A 168 22.65 -35.78 -41.50
CA ILE A 168 21.93 -36.16 -40.27
C ILE A 168 20.50 -35.60 -40.27
N LEU A 169 20.32 -34.35 -40.68
CA LEU A 169 18.99 -33.73 -40.82
C LEU A 169 18.15 -34.42 -41.89
N LEU A 170 18.73 -34.75 -43.05
CA LEU A 170 18.04 -35.44 -44.13
C LEU A 170 17.53 -36.80 -43.67
N ASP A 171 18.39 -37.58 -43.01
CA ASP A 171 18.07 -38.93 -42.53
C ASP A 171 16.97 -38.93 -41.45
N ARG A 172 16.90 -37.89 -40.62
CA ARG A 172 15.99 -37.83 -39.46
C ARG A 172 14.70 -37.06 -39.70
N THR A 173 14.73 -36.04 -40.56
CA THR A 173 13.61 -35.11 -40.76
C THR A 173 13.09 -35.12 -42.20
N GLY A 174 13.75 -35.83 -43.12
CA GLY A 174 13.45 -35.82 -44.54
C GLY A 174 13.95 -34.59 -45.31
N SER A 175 14.61 -33.64 -44.64
CA SER A 175 15.19 -32.44 -45.27
C SER A 175 16.57 -32.12 -44.70
N GLY A 176 17.57 -31.98 -45.57
CA GLY A 176 18.94 -31.59 -45.19
C GLY A 176 19.20 -30.07 -45.18
N SER A 177 18.17 -29.23 -45.36
CA SER A 177 18.33 -27.77 -45.48
C SER A 177 18.84 -27.12 -44.18
N LEU A 178 19.93 -26.36 -44.28
CA LEU A 178 20.53 -25.56 -43.20
C LEU A 178 20.11 -24.08 -43.34
N GLN A 179 18.82 -23.81 -43.19
CA GLN A 179 18.20 -22.51 -43.46
C GLN A 179 18.03 -21.61 -42.22
N GLY A 180 18.86 -21.79 -41.19
CA GLY A 180 18.75 -21.07 -39.92
C GLY A 180 17.32 -21.10 -39.35
N TYR A 181 16.73 -19.92 -39.16
CA TYR A 181 15.40 -19.73 -38.57
C TYR A 181 14.24 -19.67 -39.57
N GLN A 182 14.47 -19.81 -40.88
CA GLN A 182 13.44 -19.56 -41.90
C GLN A 182 12.22 -20.49 -41.81
N ALA A 183 12.37 -21.70 -41.25
CA ALA A 183 11.25 -22.61 -40.98
C ALA A 183 10.90 -22.70 -39.49
N GLY A 184 11.20 -21.62 -38.75
CA GLY A 184 10.84 -21.48 -37.35
C GLY A 184 11.83 -22.08 -36.35
N PRO A 185 11.57 -21.84 -35.05
CA PRO A 185 12.49 -22.17 -33.96
C PRO A 185 12.71 -23.68 -33.76
N GLU A 186 11.71 -24.51 -34.05
CA GLU A 186 11.87 -25.97 -33.98
C GLU A 186 12.90 -26.47 -35.00
N ARG A 187 12.87 -25.93 -36.22
CA ARG A 187 13.86 -26.26 -37.25
C ARG A 187 15.25 -25.77 -36.85
N ALA A 188 15.35 -24.57 -36.29
CA ALA A 188 16.61 -24.02 -35.79
C ALA A 188 17.24 -24.93 -34.71
N ALA A 189 16.43 -25.40 -33.76
CA ALA A 189 16.90 -26.33 -32.73
C ALA A 189 17.40 -27.66 -33.30
N ARG A 190 16.70 -28.23 -34.28
CA ARG A 190 17.15 -29.46 -34.97
C ARG A 190 18.45 -29.26 -35.75
N ILE A 191 18.64 -28.10 -36.37
CA ILE A 191 19.89 -27.75 -37.06
C ILE A 191 21.04 -27.73 -36.04
N ALA A 192 20.85 -27.06 -34.90
CA ALA A 192 21.85 -27.03 -33.83
C ALA A 192 22.18 -28.45 -33.32
N GLY A 193 21.15 -29.26 -33.05
CA GLY A 193 21.33 -30.65 -32.64
C GLY A 193 22.08 -31.51 -33.67
N ALA A 194 21.79 -31.34 -34.95
CA ALA A 194 22.51 -32.05 -36.01
C ALA A 194 23.98 -31.60 -36.15
N VAL A 195 24.28 -30.31 -35.92
CA VAL A 195 25.66 -29.82 -35.86
C VAL A 195 26.41 -30.42 -34.67
N TYR A 196 25.78 -30.49 -33.49
CA TYR A 196 26.37 -31.15 -32.31
C TYR A 196 26.68 -32.62 -32.60
N GLU A 197 25.72 -33.36 -33.17
CA GLU A 197 25.91 -34.77 -33.50
C GLU A 197 26.96 -35.00 -34.60
N ALA A 198 27.08 -34.08 -35.57
CA ALA A 198 28.14 -34.11 -36.56
C ALA A 198 29.53 -33.94 -35.92
N LEU A 199 29.67 -33.01 -34.98
CA LEU A 199 30.92 -32.80 -34.22
C LEU A 199 31.24 -34.01 -33.32
N ARG A 200 30.23 -34.59 -32.67
CA ARG A 200 30.38 -35.83 -31.88
C ARG A 200 30.90 -36.99 -32.73
N GLY A 201 30.45 -37.10 -33.98
CA GLY A 201 30.91 -38.11 -34.94
C GLY A 201 32.39 -38.01 -35.33
N ILE A 202 33.04 -36.84 -35.13
CA ILE A 202 34.46 -36.64 -35.43
C ILE A 202 35.37 -37.32 -34.38
N GLY A 203 34.87 -37.48 -33.15
CA GLY A 203 35.62 -38.08 -32.05
C GLY A 203 36.67 -37.13 -31.44
N ILE A 204 36.27 -35.89 -31.14
CA ILE A 204 37.13 -34.87 -30.55
C ILE A 204 37.35 -35.18 -29.06
N HIS A 205 38.60 -35.27 -28.60
CA HIS A 205 38.91 -35.54 -27.20
C HIS A 205 39.01 -34.24 -26.40
N TYR A 206 38.38 -34.21 -25.22
CA TYR A 206 38.47 -33.08 -24.31
C TYR A 206 39.83 -33.04 -23.59
N GLN A 207 40.43 -31.86 -23.50
CA GLN A 207 41.65 -31.60 -22.74
C GLN A 207 41.37 -30.55 -21.65
N GLY A 208 41.47 -30.94 -20.38
CA GLY A 208 41.29 -30.04 -19.23
C GLY A 208 42.38 -28.97 -19.13
N LEU A 209 42.02 -27.80 -18.60
CA LEU A 209 42.92 -26.64 -18.44
C LEU A 209 43.68 -26.67 -17.10
N PRO A 210 44.87 -26.04 -17.01
CA PRO A 210 45.52 -25.72 -15.74
C PRO A 210 44.76 -24.62 -14.96
N ALA A 211 44.97 -24.56 -13.64
CA ALA A 211 44.25 -23.70 -12.70
C ALA A 211 44.44 -22.16 -12.84
N SER A 212 45.11 -21.66 -13.88
CA SER A 212 45.45 -20.24 -14.05
C SER A 212 44.46 -19.40 -14.87
N PHE A 213 43.27 -19.92 -15.19
CA PHE A 213 42.23 -19.25 -15.99
C PHE A 213 41.78 -17.88 -15.46
N GLU A 214 41.92 -17.63 -14.16
CA GLU A 214 41.46 -16.41 -13.50
C GLU A 214 42.55 -15.32 -13.59
N ASN A 215 42.39 -14.43 -14.58
CA ASN A 215 43.21 -13.23 -14.87
C ASN A 215 44.47 -13.44 -15.74
N THR A 216 44.67 -14.60 -16.36
CA THR A 216 45.73 -14.80 -17.39
C THR A 216 45.13 -15.17 -18.75
N GLY A 217 45.88 -14.93 -19.84
CA GLY A 217 45.44 -15.25 -21.20
C GLY A 217 45.25 -16.76 -21.41
N GLN A 218 44.37 -17.13 -22.33
CA GLN A 218 44.06 -18.51 -22.70
C GLN A 218 44.36 -18.76 -24.17
N LYS A 219 45.27 -19.70 -24.48
CA LYS A 219 45.45 -20.16 -25.86
C LYS A 219 44.18 -20.86 -26.35
N VAL A 220 43.61 -20.37 -27.44
CA VAL A 220 42.44 -20.90 -28.13
C VAL A 220 42.89 -21.46 -29.47
N ARG A 221 42.67 -22.74 -29.71
CA ARG A 221 43.00 -23.36 -31.00
C ARG A 221 42.07 -22.84 -32.09
N THR A 222 42.56 -22.78 -33.33
CA THR A 222 41.72 -22.45 -34.48
C THR A 222 40.65 -23.51 -34.66
N THR A 223 39.50 -23.12 -35.24
CA THR A 223 38.39 -24.05 -35.51
C THR A 223 38.87 -25.24 -36.38
N ALA A 224 39.70 -24.98 -37.39
CA ALA A 224 40.32 -26.02 -38.20
C ALA A 224 41.24 -26.93 -37.37
N GLY A 225 42.08 -26.35 -36.50
CA GLY A 225 42.99 -27.12 -35.64
C GLY A 225 42.27 -28.06 -34.67
N VAL A 226 41.10 -27.68 -34.15
CA VAL A 226 40.26 -28.55 -33.30
C VAL A 226 39.67 -29.71 -34.10
N LEU A 227 39.15 -29.43 -35.30
CA LEU A 227 38.49 -30.42 -36.15
C LEU A 227 39.48 -31.43 -36.74
N ASP A 228 40.64 -30.97 -37.20
CA ASP A 228 41.69 -31.82 -37.78
C ASP A 228 42.47 -32.58 -36.70
N GLY A 229 42.84 -31.88 -35.62
CA GLY A 229 43.60 -32.44 -34.50
C GLY A 229 42.77 -33.32 -33.55
N ARG A 230 41.43 -33.22 -33.61
CA ARG A 230 40.49 -33.95 -32.75
C ARG A 230 40.78 -33.79 -31.25
N LEU A 231 41.19 -32.59 -30.84
CA LEU A 231 41.53 -32.26 -29.45
C LEU A 231 41.12 -30.81 -29.16
N GLY A 232 40.46 -30.57 -28.02
CA GLY A 232 40.07 -29.21 -27.61
C GLY A 232 39.74 -29.08 -26.13
N ASN A 233 39.95 -27.88 -25.59
CA ASN A 233 39.45 -27.49 -24.25
C ASN A 233 38.03 -26.87 -24.34
N CYS A 234 37.48 -26.40 -23.22
CA CYS A 234 36.09 -25.92 -23.16
C CYS A 234 35.84 -24.68 -24.03
N VAL A 235 36.83 -23.78 -24.11
CA VAL A 235 36.79 -22.60 -24.99
C VAL A 235 36.94 -23.01 -26.45
N ASP A 236 37.92 -23.87 -26.79
CA ASP A 236 38.17 -24.40 -28.14
C ASP A 236 36.89 -25.02 -28.73
N LEU A 237 36.20 -25.84 -27.93
CA LEU A 237 34.96 -26.49 -28.33
C LEU A 237 33.82 -25.48 -28.50
N SER A 238 33.69 -24.52 -27.57
CA SER A 238 32.67 -23.47 -27.62
C SER A 238 32.76 -22.61 -28.86
N VAL A 239 33.97 -22.14 -29.21
CA VAL A 239 34.17 -21.34 -30.43
C VAL A 239 33.98 -22.18 -31.70
N THR A 240 34.35 -23.46 -31.67
CA THR A 240 34.17 -24.39 -32.81
C THR A 240 32.69 -24.67 -33.09
N TYR A 241 31.91 -24.93 -32.05
CA TYR A 241 30.46 -25.12 -32.19
C TYR A 241 29.77 -23.83 -32.62
N ALA A 242 30.12 -22.69 -32.02
CA ALA A 242 29.62 -21.38 -32.43
C ALA A 242 29.90 -21.06 -33.90
N ALA A 243 31.08 -21.41 -34.41
CA ALA A 243 31.46 -21.21 -35.82
C ALA A 243 30.56 -22.02 -36.77
N CYS A 244 30.26 -23.27 -36.40
CA CYS A 244 29.36 -24.12 -37.17
C CYS A 244 27.91 -23.59 -37.13
N LEU A 245 27.43 -23.17 -35.95
CA LEU A 245 26.09 -22.60 -35.79
C LEU A 245 25.91 -21.31 -36.59
N GLU A 246 26.87 -20.40 -36.53
CA GLU A 246 26.83 -19.14 -37.28
C GLU A 246 26.78 -19.39 -38.77
N GLN A 247 27.63 -20.30 -39.27
CA GLN A 247 27.65 -20.66 -40.69
C GLN A 247 26.39 -21.40 -41.14
N ALA A 248 25.68 -22.09 -40.23
CA ALA A 248 24.36 -22.68 -40.47
C ALA A 248 23.20 -21.66 -40.41
N GLY A 249 23.51 -20.38 -40.19
CA GLY A 249 22.53 -19.28 -40.13
C GLY A 249 21.85 -19.11 -38.77
N LEU A 250 22.39 -19.71 -37.71
CA LEU A 250 21.90 -19.56 -36.34
C LEU A 250 22.56 -18.38 -35.61
N ARG A 251 22.06 -18.02 -34.42
CA ARG A 251 22.60 -16.96 -33.56
C ARG A 251 23.35 -17.60 -32.38
N PRO A 252 24.68 -17.77 -32.44
CA PRO A 252 25.43 -18.47 -31.41
C PRO A 252 25.67 -17.59 -30.19
N LEU A 253 25.66 -18.23 -29.03
CA LEU A 253 25.96 -17.66 -27.73
C LEU A 253 27.13 -18.42 -27.10
N ILE A 254 28.03 -17.71 -26.43
CA ILE A 254 29.11 -18.31 -25.62
C ILE A 254 29.00 -17.79 -24.20
N TRP A 255 28.73 -18.67 -23.24
CA TRP A 255 28.67 -18.34 -21.82
C TRP A 255 30.03 -18.54 -21.16
N LEU A 256 30.35 -17.61 -20.27
CA LEU A 256 31.54 -17.61 -19.45
C LEU A 256 31.13 -17.80 -18.00
N THR A 257 31.74 -18.79 -17.35
CA THR A 257 31.59 -19.08 -15.92
C THR A 257 32.95 -19.11 -15.25
N ARG A 258 32.99 -19.17 -13.92
CA ARG A 258 34.26 -19.32 -13.20
C ARG A 258 34.94 -20.65 -13.60
N GLY A 259 36.06 -20.57 -14.32
CA GLY A 259 36.87 -21.72 -14.72
C GLY A 259 36.33 -22.53 -15.91
N HIS A 260 35.23 -22.13 -16.54
CA HIS A 260 34.60 -22.91 -17.61
C HIS A 260 33.86 -22.04 -18.63
N ALA A 261 33.74 -22.53 -19.86
CA ALA A 261 32.99 -21.89 -20.94
C ALA A 261 32.22 -22.94 -21.74
N PHE A 262 31.02 -22.59 -22.16
CA PHE A 262 30.17 -23.45 -22.99
C PHE A 262 29.40 -22.58 -23.99
N ALA A 263 28.91 -23.20 -25.05
CA ALA A 263 28.20 -22.49 -26.12
C ALA A 263 26.70 -22.81 -26.12
N GLY A 264 25.99 -22.24 -27.08
CA GLY A 264 24.60 -22.52 -27.36
C GLY A 264 24.06 -21.50 -28.36
N PHE A 265 22.74 -21.30 -28.38
CA PHE A 265 22.11 -20.49 -29.41
C PHE A 265 20.79 -19.88 -28.95
N HIS A 266 20.36 -18.81 -29.61
CA HIS A 266 18.98 -18.34 -29.49
C HIS A 266 18.02 -19.31 -30.17
N LEU A 267 16.93 -19.66 -29.50
CA LEU A 267 15.90 -20.53 -30.06
C LEU A 267 15.16 -19.84 -31.22
N ASP A 268 14.97 -18.52 -31.11
CA ASP A 268 14.35 -17.65 -32.11
C ASP A 268 15.41 -16.83 -32.86
N GLU A 269 15.01 -16.19 -33.98
CA GLU A 269 15.85 -15.21 -34.67
C GLU A 269 15.92 -13.89 -33.89
N ASP A 270 16.45 -13.95 -32.68
CA ASP A 270 16.61 -12.85 -31.74
C ASP A 270 18.09 -12.46 -31.60
N ARG A 271 18.39 -11.45 -30.79
CA ARG A 271 19.76 -11.05 -30.42
C ARG A 271 19.79 -10.39 -29.05
N LEU A 272 20.96 -10.31 -28.44
CA LEU A 272 21.18 -9.46 -27.28
C LEU A 272 21.12 -7.96 -27.64
N ASP A 273 20.91 -7.11 -26.63
CA ASP A 273 20.95 -5.65 -26.79
C ASP A 273 22.41 -5.11 -26.87
N SER A 274 23.37 -5.85 -26.32
CA SER A 274 24.81 -5.59 -26.35
C SER A 274 25.56 -6.87 -26.72
N THR A 275 26.78 -6.73 -27.25
CA THR A 275 27.64 -7.87 -27.64
C THR A 275 27.99 -8.77 -26.45
N VAL A 276 28.01 -8.19 -25.24
CA VAL A 276 28.23 -8.88 -23.97
C VAL A 276 27.15 -8.47 -22.98
N VAL A 277 26.61 -9.43 -22.25
CA VAL A 277 25.71 -9.24 -21.10
C VAL A 277 26.36 -9.91 -19.89
N THR A 278 26.44 -9.21 -18.75
CA THR A 278 27.07 -9.71 -17.50
C THR A 278 26.11 -9.77 -16.32
N GLU A 279 24.87 -9.31 -16.51
CA GLU A 279 23.82 -9.30 -15.51
C GLU A 279 23.29 -10.72 -15.24
N GLY A 280 23.74 -11.36 -14.16
CA GLY A 280 23.40 -12.75 -13.82
C GLY A 280 21.90 -13.10 -13.88
N ASN A 281 21.01 -12.21 -13.41
CA ASN A 281 19.56 -12.45 -13.49
C ASN A 281 19.03 -12.53 -14.93
N LEU A 282 19.57 -11.71 -15.84
CA LEU A 282 19.19 -11.74 -17.25
C LEU A 282 19.68 -13.02 -17.91
N LEU A 283 20.91 -13.47 -17.58
CA LEU A 283 21.47 -14.74 -18.07
C LEU A 283 20.59 -15.93 -17.71
N VAL A 284 20.16 -16.02 -16.45
CA VAL A 284 19.24 -17.08 -15.97
C VAL A 284 17.88 -16.98 -16.66
N SER A 285 17.31 -15.77 -16.74
CA SER A 285 15.99 -15.55 -17.34
C SER A 285 15.93 -15.94 -18.83
N MET A 286 17.02 -15.77 -19.58
CA MET A 286 17.10 -16.18 -20.99
C MET A 286 16.97 -17.69 -21.18
N VAL A 287 17.56 -18.48 -20.28
CA VAL A 287 17.49 -19.95 -20.33
C VAL A 287 16.17 -20.44 -19.75
N GLU A 288 15.72 -19.88 -18.63
CA GLU A 288 14.45 -20.24 -17.99
C GLU A 288 13.22 -19.86 -18.80
N SER A 289 13.30 -18.86 -19.68
CA SER A 289 12.23 -18.55 -20.66
C SER A 289 12.31 -19.40 -21.93
N GLY A 290 13.34 -20.25 -22.08
CA GLY A 290 13.56 -21.05 -23.27
C GLY A 290 13.98 -20.25 -24.51
N LYS A 291 14.31 -18.95 -24.39
CA LYS A 291 14.81 -18.13 -25.51
C LYS A 291 16.24 -18.46 -25.91
N ALA A 292 17.06 -18.91 -24.96
CA ALA A 292 18.41 -19.38 -25.20
C ALA A 292 18.54 -20.85 -24.80
N VAL A 293 19.22 -21.63 -25.63
CA VAL A 293 19.48 -23.05 -25.42
C VAL A 293 20.98 -23.22 -25.14
N PRO A 294 21.40 -23.41 -23.88
CA PRO A 294 22.78 -23.70 -23.54
C PRO A 294 23.12 -25.17 -23.90
N VAL A 295 24.34 -25.42 -24.37
CA VAL A 295 24.82 -26.73 -24.81
C VAL A 295 26.21 -26.98 -24.23
N GLU A 296 26.33 -28.00 -23.38
CA GLU A 296 27.61 -28.44 -22.82
C GLU A 296 28.41 -29.26 -23.85
N LEU A 297 29.66 -28.86 -24.09
CA LEU A 297 30.49 -29.45 -25.16
C LEU A 297 31.61 -30.35 -24.64
N THR A 298 31.90 -30.34 -23.34
CA THR A 298 32.96 -31.18 -22.75
C THR A 298 32.69 -32.68 -22.89
N GLY A 299 31.41 -33.09 -22.97
CA GLY A 299 30.99 -34.47 -23.22
C GLY A 299 30.95 -34.89 -24.69
N ILE A 300 31.48 -34.10 -25.64
CA ILE A 300 31.37 -34.40 -27.09
C ILE A 300 32.25 -35.57 -27.55
N GLY A 301 33.22 -35.99 -26.73
CA GLY A 301 34.21 -36.99 -27.09
C GLY A 301 33.68 -38.43 -27.11
N PRO A 302 34.46 -39.37 -27.68
CA PRO A 302 34.09 -40.76 -27.74
C PRO A 302 34.23 -41.44 -26.37
N GLY A 303 33.32 -42.36 -26.03
CA GLY A 303 33.42 -43.16 -24.80
C GLY A 303 32.09 -43.29 -24.05
N ALA A 304 32.13 -43.92 -22.87
CA ALA A 304 30.95 -44.13 -22.02
C ALA A 304 30.40 -42.84 -21.41
N GLU A 305 31.23 -41.80 -21.32
CA GLU A 305 30.88 -40.46 -20.78
C GLU A 305 30.46 -39.47 -21.88
N SER A 306 30.23 -39.96 -23.12
CA SER A 306 29.81 -39.14 -24.25
C SER A 306 28.36 -38.69 -24.10
N PHE A 307 28.10 -37.39 -24.25
CA PHE A 307 26.75 -36.84 -24.27
C PHE A 307 26.18 -36.88 -25.68
N ASP A 308 24.90 -37.21 -25.82
CA ASP A 308 24.15 -36.82 -27.00
C ASP A 308 23.66 -35.37 -26.86
N PHE A 309 23.09 -34.81 -27.93
CA PHE A 309 22.61 -33.42 -27.90
C PHE A 309 21.63 -33.15 -26.75
N GLY A 310 20.74 -34.10 -26.43
CA GLY A 310 19.79 -33.96 -25.32
C GLY A 310 20.49 -33.83 -23.97
N ALA A 311 21.39 -34.77 -23.66
CA ALA A 311 22.18 -34.74 -22.43
C ALA A 311 23.09 -33.50 -22.34
N ALA A 312 23.63 -33.04 -23.47
CA ALA A 312 24.44 -31.83 -23.55
C ALA A 312 23.64 -30.56 -23.20
N VAL A 313 22.38 -30.47 -23.65
CA VAL A 313 21.48 -29.36 -23.30
C VAL A 313 21.13 -29.40 -21.81
N GLU A 314 20.79 -30.58 -21.27
CA GLU A 314 20.47 -30.74 -19.84
C GLU A 314 21.66 -30.36 -18.93
N ALA A 315 22.86 -30.79 -19.30
CA ALA A 315 24.10 -30.40 -18.61
C ALA A 315 24.34 -28.87 -18.71
N GLY A 316 24.10 -28.28 -19.88
CA GLY A 316 24.19 -26.83 -20.09
C GLY A 316 23.23 -26.03 -19.20
N VAL A 317 21.97 -26.49 -19.07
CA VAL A 317 20.97 -25.89 -18.17
C VAL A 317 21.40 -26.00 -16.70
N GLY A 318 22.11 -27.08 -16.34
CA GLY A 318 22.63 -27.32 -14.99
C GLY A 318 23.52 -26.18 -14.45
N HIS A 319 24.27 -25.50 -15.31
CA HIS A 319 25.15 -24.38 -14.94
C HIS A 319 24.40 -23.15 -14.42
N PHE A 320 23.10 -23.03 -14.70
CA PHE A 320 22.28 -21.86 -14.30
C PHE A 320 21.64 -22.01 -12.92
N ARG A 321 21.85 -23.14 -12.22
CA ARG A 321 21.31 -23.37 -10.86
C ARG A 321 21.99 -22.49 -9.80
N VAL A 322 23.23 -22.06 -10.04
CA VAL A 322 24.02 -21.23 -9.12
C VAL A 322 24.43 -19.94 -9.81
N ALA A 323 23.59 -18.90 -9.68
CA ALA A 323 23.80 -17.61 -10.36
C ALA A 323 25.15 -16.93 -10.03
N ALA A 324 25.79 -17.27 -8.91
CA ALA A 324 27.05 -16.66 -8.46
C ALA A 324 28.27 -17.02 -9.33
N ASP A 325 28.17 -18.05 -10.17
CA ASP A 325 29.29 -18.55 -10.98
C ASP A 325 29.22 -18.10 -12.45
N LEU A 326 28.13 -17.44 -12.87
CA LEU A 326 27.95 -16.88 -14.22
C LEU A 326 28.66 -15.52 -14.32
N LEU A 327 29.60 -15.39 -15.26
CA LEU A 327 30.38 -14.15 -15.49
C LEU A 327 29.80 -13.31 -16.63
N GLY A 328 29.29 -13.94 -17.68
CA GLY A 328 28.68 -13.26 -18.81
C GLY A 328 28.33 -14.18 -19.98
N VAL A 329 27.70 -13.61 -20.99
CA VAL A 329 27.43 -14.26 -22.28
C VAL A 329 27.83 -13.33 -23.42
N VAL A 330 28.39 -13.91 -24.48
CA VAL A 330 28.79 -13.23 -25.72
C VAL A 330 27.82 -13.62 -26.84
N ASP A 331 27.19 -12.63 -27.48
CA ASP A 331 26.43 -12.82 -28.72
C ASP A 331 27.37 -12.70 -29.91
N VAL A 332 27.74 -13.86 -30.47
CA VAL A 332 28.75 -13.97 -31.53
C VAL A 332 28.25 -13.31 -32.81
N TYR A 333 26.98 -13.49 -33.16
CA TYR A 333 26.40 -12.90 -34.36
C TYR A 333 26.37 -11.38 -34.26
N LEU A 334 25.96 -10.84 -33.10
CA LEU A 334 25.95 -9.40 -32.87
C LEU A 334 27.36 -8.83 -32.86
N ALA A 335 28.33 -9.53 -32.26
CA ALA A 335 29.74 -9.15 -32.24
C ALA A 335 30.32 -8.99 -33.65
N HIS A 336 30.11 -9.99 -34.51
CA HIS A 336 30.54 -9.93 -35.91
C HIS A 336 29.85 -8.83 -36.70
N ARG A 337 28.54 -8.66 -36.50
CA ARG A 337 27.77 -7.59 -37.15
C ARG A 337 28.15 -6.19 -36.65
N SER A 338 28.66 -6.07 -35.43
CA SER A 338 29.14 -4.81 -34.83
C SER A 338 30.59 -4.47 -35.19
N GLY A 339 31.25 -5.30 -35.99
CA GLY A 339 32.56 -5.00 -36.57
C GLY A 339 33.73 -5.86 -36.07
N ILE A 340 33.50 -6.79 -35.13
CA ILE A 340 34.52 -7.76 -34.74
C ILE A 340 34.72 -8.74 -35.90
N ARG A 341 35.94 -8.86 -36.39
CA ARG A 341 36.30 -9.70 -37.52
C ARG A 341 36.90 -11.00 -37.01
N PRO A 342 36.43 -12.16 -37.52
CA PRO A 342 37.11 -13.42 -37.34
C PRO A 342 38.59 -13.32 -37.72
N MET A 343 39.44 -13.95 -36.93
CA MET A 343 40.85 -14.08 -37.26
C MET A 343 41.01 -15.04 -38.45
N PRO A 344 41.97 -14.79 -39.35
CA PRO A 344 42.25 -15.70 -40.45
C PRO A 344 42.72 -17.05 -39.92
N SER A 345 42.12 -18.15 -40.38
CA SER A 345 42.70 -19.49 -40.25
C SER A 345 43.77 -19.64 -41.32
N ALA A 346 44.94 -20.18 -40.97
CA ALA A 346 45.97 -20.56 -41.92
C ALA A 346 45.61 -21.90 -42.57
N ASP A 347 44.55 -21.93 -43.38
CA ASP A 347 44.26 -23.08 -44.24
C ASP A 347 45.19 -22.95 -45.47
N GLU A 348 46.40 -23.49 -45.34
CA GLU A 348 47.15 -23.93 -46.52
C GLU A 348 46.37 -25.08 -47.15
N THR A 349 46.20 -24.99 -48.47
CA THR A 349 45.89 -26.06 -49.42
C THR A 349 46.69 -27.33 -49.13
N ALA A 350 46.30 -28.12 -48.14
CA ALA A 350 46.77 -29.47 -47.93
C ALA A 350 45.77 -30.42 -48.59
N ALA A 351 46.28 -31.21 -49.54
CA ALA A 351 45.51 -32.14 -50.35
C ALA A 351 44.54 -32.98 -49.49
N GLN A 352 43.31 -33.09 -49.98
CA GLN A 352 42.24 -33.92 -49.44
C GLN A 352 42.80 -35.20 -48.79
N PRO A 353 42.71 -35.35 -47.45
CA PRO A 353 42.65 -36.69 -46.91
C PRO A 353 41.35 -37.24 -47.48
N THR A 354 41.47 -38.27 -48.30
CA THR A 354 40.34 -39.13 -48.63
C THR A 354 39.79 -39.61 -47.30
N VAL A 355 38.73 -38.94 -46.82
CA VAL A 355 37.93 -39.45 -45.72
C VAL A 355 37.33 -40.72 -46.28
N SER A 356 38.02 -41.83 -45.99
CA SER A 356 37.45 -43.16 -46.05
C SER A 356 36.04 -43.01 -45.50
N THR A 357 35.05 -43.28 -46.34
CA THR A 357 33.67 -43.57 -45.98
C THR A 357 33.64 -44.87 -45.18
N GLY A 358 34.42 -44.93 -44.10
CA GLY A 358 34.21 -45.85 -43.02
C GLY A 358 32.86 -45.46 -42.46
N ARG A 359 31.86 -46.32 -42.70
CA ARG A 359 30.52 -46.27 -42.11
C ARG A 359 30.55 -45.47 -40.81
N ALA A 360 30.07 -44.23 -40.86
CA ALA A 360 29.76 -43.49 -39.66
C ALA A 360 28.84 -44.40 -38.85
N VAL A 361 29.28 -44.79 -37.66
CA VAL A 361 28.43 -45.48 -36.71
C VAL A 361 27.27 -44.53 -36.49
N ALA A 362 26.09 -44.88 -37.03
CA ALA A 362 24.89 -44.08 -36.94
C ALA A 362 24.64 -43.77 -35.45
N GLY A 363 24.95 -42.55 -35.03
CA GLY A 363 24.79 -42.10 -33.66
C GLY A 363 23.31 -42.19 -33.30
N GLN A 364 22.99 -43.01 -32.30
CA GLN A 364 21.64 -43.24 -31.81
C GLN A 364 21.08 -42.07 -30.96
N GLY A 365 21.84 -40.98 -30.75
CA GLY A 365 21.43 -39.85 -29.90
C GLY A 365 20.37 -38.96 -30.56
N SER A 366 19.47 -38.32 -29.82
CA SER A 366 18.42 -37.43 -30.38
C SER A 366 18.98 -36.14 -31.00
N ILE A 367 18.32 -35.55 -32.00
CA ILE A 367 18.59 -34.16 -32.47
C ILE A 367 17.51 -33.16 -32.02
N ASP A 368 16.45 -33.66 -31.40
CA ASP A 368 15.40 -32.82 -30.83
C ASP A 368 15.79 -32.36 -29.43
N LEU A 369 15.29 -31.20 -29.02
CA LEU A 369 15.47 -30.69 -27.67
C LEU A 369 14.92 -31.69 -26.63
N PRO A 370 15.57 -31.83 -25.45
CA PRO A 370 15.05 -32.62 -24.36
C PRO A 370 13.77 -31.99 -23.78
N SER A 371 13.05 -32.74 -22.94
CA SER A 371 11.92 -32.18 -22.18
C SER A 371 12.43 -31.05 -21.27
N GLY A 372 11.89 -29.84 -21.44
CA GLY A 372 12.35 -28.65 -20.74
C GLY A 372 11.67 -27.38 -21.28
N VAL A 373 12.02 -26.22 -20.73
CA VAL A 373 11.30 -24.97 -21.04
C VAL A 373 11.39 -24.59 -22.52
N ALA A 374 12.55 -24.77 -23.16
CA ALA A 374 12.71 -24.52 -24.59
C ALA A 374 11.80 -25.40 -25.46
N ARG A 375 11.57 -26.67 -25.09
CA ARG A 375 10.65 -27.57 -25.80
C ARG A 375 9.18 -27.23 -25.55
N LEU A 376 8.84 -26.88 -24.30
CA LEU A 376 7.49 -26.41 -23.94
C LEU A 376 7.13 -25.11 -24.69
N ARG A 377 8.09 -24.20 -24.87
CA ARG A 377 7.91 -22.95 -25.64
C ARG A 377 7.53 -23.22 -27.11
N LEU A 378 8.13 -24.23 -27.74
CA LEU A 378 7.77 -24.65 -29.09
C LEU A 378 6.33 -25.18 -29.14
N GLU A 379 5.95 -26.04 -28.21
CA GLU A 379 4.61 -26.65 -28.12
C GLU A 379 3.49 -25.63 -27.80
N GLN A 380 3.82 -24.56 -27.08
CA GLN A 380 2.88 -23.49 -26.72
C GLN A 380 2.63 -22.52 -27.87
N ARG A 381 3.66 -22.22 -28.69
CA ARG A 381 3.51 -21.34 -29.86
C ARG A 381 2.66 -21.93 -30.98
N GLU A 382 2.63 -23.25 -31.13
CA GLU A 382 1.68 -23.90 -32.04
C GLU A 382 0.22 -23.66 -31.64
N ARG A 383 -0.04 -23.21 -30.40
CA ARG A 383 -1.39 -23.06 -29.83
C ARG A 383 -1.87 -21.62 -29.67
N ALA A 384 -1.00 -20.62 -29.77
CA ALA A 384 -1.32 -19.23 -29.42
C ALA A 384 -1.01 -18.29 -30.60
N GLY A 385 -2.05 -17.90 -31.34
CA GLY A 385 -2.01 -16.82 -32.33
C GLY A 385 -2.87 -15.61 -31.90
N ASP A 386 -2.27 -14.42 -32.06
CA ASP A 386 -2.80 -13.04 -32.16
C ASP A 386 -3.40 -12.26 -30.95
N ASP A 387 -2.59 -11.26 -30.55
CA ASP A 387 -2.75 -9.89 -30.04
C ASP A 387 -4.12 -9.25 -29.67
N ALA A 388 -4.07 -8.41 -28.62
CA ALA A 388 -5.11 -7.42 -28.28
C ALA A 388 -4.53 -5.99 -28.02
N PRO A 389 -5.26 -4.90 -28.33
CA PRO A 389 -4.74 -3.53 -28.28
C PRO A 389 -4.97 -2.79 -26.93
N GLN A 390 -4.10 -1.82 -26.63
CA GLN A 390 -4.12 -0.95 -25.44
C GLN A 390 -5.24 0.12 -25.47
N GLN A 391 -5.84 0.40 -24.30
CA GLN A 391 -6.87 1.43 -24.07
C GLN A 391 -6.33 2.59 -23.18
N VAL A 392 -6.67 3.84 -23.51
CA VAL A 392 -6.23 5.06 -22.79
C VAL A 392 -7.32 5.52 -21.79
N ASP A 393 -6.96 5.98 -20.57
CA ASP A 393 -7.90 6.44 -19.52
C ASP A 393 -8.42 7.87 -19.78
N GLU A 394 -9.72 8.00 -20.06
CA GLU A 394 -10.41 9.27 -20.39
C GLU A 394 -11.06 9.98 -19.17
N SER A 395 -10.84 9.52 -17.94
CA SER A 395 -11.54 10.04 -16.76
C SER A 395 -11.10 11.46 -16.32
N PRO A 396 -11.97 12.27 -15.65
CA PRO A 396 -11.63 13.62 -15.19
C PRO A 396 -10.50 13.65 -14.14
N ALA A 397 -9.75 14.75 -14.07
CA ALA A 397 -8.58 14.89 -13.19
C ALA A 397 -8.83 14.57 -11.70
N ARG A 398 -10.03 14.85 -11.19
CA ARG A 398 -10.43 14.52 -9.81
C ARG A 398 -10.64 13.01 -9.62
N VAL A 399 -11.30 12.36 -10.58
CA VAL A 399 -11.48 10.91 -10.62
C VAL A 399 -10.12 10.22 -10.74
N GLN A 400 -9.23 10.72 -11.59
CA GLN A 400 -7.84 10.25 -11.66
C GLN A 400 -7.10 10.39 -10.33
N ARG A 401 -7.32 11.47 -9.57
CA ARG A 401 -6.72 11.65 -8.24
C ARG A 401 -7.28 10.66 -7.22
N TRP A 402 -8.58 10.38 -7.22
CA TRP A 402 -9.19 9.35 -6.39
C TRP A 402 -8.67 7.96 -6.74
N LYS A 403 -8.59 7.62 -8.04
CA LYS A 403 -7.95 6.39 -8.52
C LYS A 403 -6.53 6.23 -7.98
N ARG A 404 -5.70 7.28 -8.08
CA ARG A 404 -4.33 7.29 -7.52
C ARG A 404 -4.28 7.19 -6.00
N SER A 405 -5.30 7.67 -5.29
CA SER A 405 -5.38 7.56 -3.83
C SER A 405 -5.82 6.17 -3.36
N LEU A 406 -6.57 5.43 -4.19
CA LEU A 406 -7.05 4.08 -3.89
C LEU A 406 -5.99 3.00 -4.18
N LEU A 407 -5.08 3.26 -5.12
CA LEU A 407 -3.94 2.41 -5.44
C LEU A 407 -2.62 3.14 -5.15
N ASP A 408 -2.00 2.84 -4.01
CA ASP A 408 -0.62 3.28 -3.73
C ASP A 408 0.36 2.46 -4.59
N LEU A 409 0.89 3.07 -5.64
CA LEU A 409 1.89 2.45 -6.54
C LEU A 409 3.34 2.62 -6.04
N SER A 410 3.54 3.09 -4.80
CA SER A 410 4.87 3.21 -4.20
C SER A 410 5.34 1.90 -3.57
N LEU A 411 6.65 1.76 -3.38
CA LEU A 411 7.25 0.59 -2.70
C LEU A 411 7.01 0.57 -1.18
N ARG A 412 6.22 1.51 -0.66
CA ARG A 412 5.69 1.45 0.72
C ARG A 412 4.48 0.52 0.81
N ASN A 413 3.78 0.30 -0.31
CA ASN A 413 2.67 -0.63 -0.38
C ASN A 413 3.17 -2.08 -0.28
N PRO A 414 2.71 -2.87 0.71
CA PRO A 414 3.06 -4.30 0.83
C PRO A 414 2.70 -5.13 -0.42
N LEU A 415 1.76 -4.68 -1.25
CA LEU A 415 1.42 -5.30 -2.53
C LEU A 415 2.51 -5.09 -3.60
N LEU A 416 3.46 -4.18 -3.42
CA LEU A 416 4.58 -3.99 -4.37
C LEU A 416 5.95 -4.33 -3.76
N ASN A 417 6.00 -4.43 -2.43
CA ASN A 417 7.21 -4.75 -1.69
C ASN A 417 6.84 -5.30 -0.31
N LEU A 418 6.77 -6.62 -0.21
CA LEU A 418 6.50 -7.33 1.04
C LEU A 418 7.58 -7.02 2.07
N PRO A 419 7.18 -6.65 3.30
CA PRO A 419 8.14 -6.36 4.35
C PRO A 419 8.85 -7.64 4.78
N LYS A 420 10.19 -7.69 4.63
CA LYS A 420 11.05 -8.79 5.10
C LYS A 420 10.96 -9.03 6.62
N ARG A 421 10.54 -8.01 7.38
CA ARG A 421 10.29 -8.08 8.84
C ARG A 421 8.97 -7.37 9.12
N GLY A 422 8.05 -7.99 9.86
CA GLY A 422 6.76 -7.36 10.18
C GLY A 422 5.63 -8.35 10.47
N LYS A 423 4.39 -7.85 10.43
CA LYS A 423 3.17 -8.63 10.67
C LYS A 423 2.87 -9.54 9.48
N GLY A 424 3.21 -10.82 9.62
CA GLY A 424 2.99 -11.86 8.61
C GLY A 424 3.85 -13.08 8.90
N LEU A 425 3.74 -14.11 8.06
CA LEU A 425 4.49 -15.35 8.20
C LEU A 425 4.87 -15.89 6.82
N ASP A 426 6.16 -15.96 6.51
CA ASP A 426 6.63 -16.66 5.31
C ASP A 426 6.47 -18.16 5.48
N LEU A 427 6.05 -18.84 4.42
CA LEU A 427 5.88 -20.29 4.38
C LEU A 427 7.01 -20.91 3.57
N HIS A 428 7.57 -22.01 4.07
CA HIS A 428 8.56 -22.78 3.34
C HIS A 428 7.83 -23.68 2.34
N VAL A 429 7.90 -23.30 1.06
CA VAL A 429 7.37 -24.05 -0.07
C VAL A 429 8.56 -24.51 -0.93
N PRO A 430 8.76 -25.82 -1.11
CA PRO A 430 9.76 -26.33 -2.03
C PRO A 430 9.49 -25.89 -3.48
N ALA A 431 10.55 -25.76 -4.28
CA ALA A 431 10.41 -25.44 -5.72
C ALA A 431 9.50 -26.48 -6.41
N GLY A 432 8.54 -26.02 -7.22
CA GLY A 432 7.54 -26.84 -7.88
C GLY A 432 6.38 -27.32 -7.00
N ALA A 433 6.41 -27.08 -5.68
CA ALA A 433 5.34 -27.48 -4.76
C ALA A 433 4.25 -26.41 -4.57
N LEU A 434 4.42 -25.21 -5.14
CA LEU A 434 3.47 -24.11 -5.01
C LEU A 434 2.10 -24.47 -5.61
N ALA A 435 2.07 -25.19 -6.73
CA ALA A 435 0.83 -25.71 -7.32
C ALA A 435 0.08 -26.65 -6.34
N SER A 436 0.82 -27.56 -5.68
CA SER A 436 0.21 -28.46 -4.69
C SER A 436 -0.32 -27.72 -3.46
N LEU A 437 0.32 -26.61 -3.06
CA LEU A 437 -0.20 -25.76 -1.99
C LEU A 437 -1.52 -25.11 -2.41
N ASP A 438 -1.59 -24.56 -3.63
CA ASP A 438 -2.80 -23.92 -4.16
C ASP A 438 -3.98 -24.90 -4.20
N ASP A 439 -3.78 -26.09 -4.78
CA ASP A 439 -4.78 -27.15 -4.89
C ASP A 439 -5.33 -27.59 -3.51
N LEU A 440 -4.42 -27.77 -2.54
CA LEU A 440 -4.79 -28.22 -1.20
C LEU A 440 -5.68 -27.20 -0.49
N VAL A 441 -5.34 -25.91 -0.58
CA VAL A 441 -6.11 -24.84 0.05
C VAL A 441 -7.45 -24.64 -0.67
N HIS A 442 -7.48 -24.67 -2.01
CA HIS A 442 -8.72 -24.55 -2.80
C HIS A 442 -9.68 -25.72 -2.60
N SER A 443 -9.19 -26.94 -2.38
CA SER A 443 -10.03 -28.11 -2.08
C SER A 443 -10.76 -28.04 -0.72
N GLY A 444 -10.62 -26.92 0.01
CA GLY A 444 -11.24 -26.70 1.32
C GLY A 444 -10.60 -27.52 2.45
N LYS A 445 -9.49 -28.22 2.19
CA LYS A 445 -8.77 -28.99 3.19
C LYS A 445 -8.04 -28.03 4.14
N ARG A 446 -8.09 -28.36 5.42
CA ARG A 446 -7.37 -27.63 6.47
C ARG A 446 -5.88 -27.99 6.40
N LEU A 447 -5.03 -26.98 6.27
CA LEU A 447 -3.58 -27.13 6.23
C LEU A 447 -2.99 -26.74 7.59
N GLU A 448 -2.25 -27.62 8.25
CA GLU A 448 -1.63 -27.32 9.54
C GLU A 448 -0.33 -26.52 9.34
N ILE A 449 -0.20 -25.40 10.05
CA ILE A 449 1.01 -24.58 10.02
C ILE A 449 1.87 -24.98 11.21
N VAL A 450 3.11 -25.42 10.96
CA VAL A 450 4.06 -25.84 12.01
C VAL A 450 5.28 -24.93 12.07
N PRO A 451 5.97 -24.79 13.22
CA PRO A 451 7.19 -23.99 13.30
C PRO A 451 8.34 -24.59 12.49
N GLN A 452 9.27 -23.75 12.03
CA GLN A 452 10.37 -24.15 11.14
C GLN A 452 11.35 -25.16 11.74
N ASP A 453 11.33 -25.35 13.05
CA ASP A 453 12.15 -26.26 13.86
C ASP A 453 11.36 -27.48 14.38
N ASP A 454 10.14 -27.72 13.87
CA ASP A 454 9.26 -28.83 14.27
C ASP A 454 9.42 -30.07 13.37
N PHE A 455 10.60 -30.68 13.41
CA PHE A 455 10.93 -31.90 12.67
C PHE A 455 11.56 -32.97 13.58
N SER A 456 11.62 -34.22 13.10
CA SER A 456 12.13 -35.35 13.89
C SER A 456 13.57 -35.12 14.39
N HIS A 457 13.86 -35.57 15.61
CA HIS A 457 15.20 -35.50 16.21
C HIS A 457 16.29 -36.18 15.37
N VAL A 458 15.91 -37.13 14.50
CA VAL A 458 16.83 -37.75 13.54
C VAL A 458 17.38 -36.73 12.54
N HIS A 459 16.57 -35.78 12.08
CA HIS A 459 17.02 -34.73 11.17
C HIS A 459 17.87 -33.66 11.88
N GLU A 460 17.58 -33.37 13.15
CA GLU A 460 18.45 -32.51 13.98
C GLU A 460 19.85 -33.12 14.14
N LEU A 461 19.91 -34.43 14.38
CA LEU A 461 21.17 -35.18 14.47
C LEU A 461 21.92 -35.23 13.13
N ALA A 462 21.18 -35.21 12.02
CA ALA A 462 21.74 -35.09 10.66
C ALA A 462 22.19 -33.64 10.31
N GLY A 463 22.04 -32.69 11.24
CA GLY A 463 22.53 -31.32 11.10
C GLY A 463 21.48 -30.29 10.68
N ALA A 464 20.22 -30.69 10.44
CA ALA A 464 19.16 -29.75 10.09
C ALA A 464 18.79 -28.87 11.30
N ARG A 465 18.71 -27.55 11.09
CA ARG A 465 18.33 -26.58 12.13
C ARG A 465 17.04 -25.83 11.79
N ARG A 466 16.67 -25.80 10.52
CA ARG A 466 15.46 -25.15 9.99
C ARG A 466 14.87 -25.98 8.87
N ALA A 467 13.60 -25.75 8.56
CA ALA A 467 12.91 -26.43 7.46
C ALA A 467 13.63 -26.30 6.11
N GLN A 468 14.32 -25.18 5.85
CA GLN A 468 15.15 -24.97 4.65
C GLN A 468 16.37 -25.93 4.54
N ASP A 469 16.79 -26.56 5.64
CA ASP A 469 17.91 -27.49 5.67
C ASP A 469 17.45 -28.95 5.42
N LEU A 470 16.13 -29.18 5.30
CA LEU A 470 15.54 -30.48 5.02
C LEU A 470 15.48 -30.76 3.51
N ASP A 471 15.42 -32.05 3.16
CA ASP A 471 15.27 -32.50 1.79
C ASP A 471 13.96 -31.94 1.16
N PRO A 472 14.03 -31.23 0.01
CA PRO A 472 12.86 -30.74 -0.70
C PRO A 472 11.79 -31.82 -0.97
N GLU A 473 12.18 -33.05 -1.29
CA GLU A 473 11.23 -34.13 -1.57
C GLU A 473 10.42 -34.52 -0.33
N MET A 474 11.07 -34.51 0.84
CA MET A 474 10.41 -34.76 2.12
C MET A 474 9.38 -33.67 2.41
N LEU A 475 9.76 -32.40 2.27
CA LEU A 475 8.86 -31.26 2.50
C LEU A 475 7.64 -31.31 1.58
N THR A 476 7.83 -31.66 0.30
CA THR A 476 6.73 -31.86 -0.64
C THR A 476 5.83 -33.02 -0.23
N ARG A 477 6.38 -34.11 0.31
CA ARG A 477 5.61 -35.24 0.83
C ARG A 477 4.79 -34.86 2.07
N GLU A 478 5.37 -34.15 3.05
CA GLU A 478 4.64 -33.68 4.22
C GLU A 478 3.50 -32.72 3.85
N LEU A 479 3.73 -31.85 2.87
CA LEU A 479 2.69 -30.97 2.34
C LEU A 479 1.54 -31.76 1.72
N ARG A 480 1.82 -32.73 0.84
CA ARG A 480 0.79 -33.48 0.10
C ARG A 480 0.07 -34.52 0.95
N ALA A 481 0.80 -35.30 1.73
CA ALA A 481 0.26 -36.44 2.50
C ALA A 481 -0.27 -35.99 3.86
N ASP A 482 0.56 -35.27 4.63
CA ASP A 482 0.26 -34.91 6.01
C ASP A 482 -0.45 -33.56 6.14
N LYS A 483 -0.52 -32.78 5.05
CA LYS A 483 -1.15 -31.45 4.99
C LYS A 483 -0.49 -30.49 5.99
N ARG A 484 0.82 -30.60 6.16
CA ARG A 484 1.64 -29.75 7.03
C ARG A 484 2.47 -28.79 6.20
N ILE A 485 2.56 -27.54 6.63
CA ILE A 485 3.43 -26.53 6.04
C ILE A 485 4.25 -25.83 7.12
N TYR A 486 5.52 -25.64 6.84
CA TYR A 486 6.45 -25.00 7.78
C TYR A 486 6.39 -23.48 7.63
N GLY A 487 6.02 -22.78 8.70
CA GLY A 487 6.11 -21.33 8.79
C GLY A 487 7.49 -20.91 9.29
N ASN A 488 8.05 -19.85 8.72
CA ASN A 488 9.34 -19.27 9.11
C ASN A 488 9.27 -18.57 10.49
N VAL A 489 9.07 -19.37 11.53
CA VAL A 489 8.99 -18.96 12.94
C VAL A 489 9.48 -20.11 13.81
N LEU A 490 10.30 -19.81 14.82
CA LEU A 490 10.78 -20.81 15.77
C LEU A 490 9.67 -21.22 16.75
N ALA A 491 9.71 -22.46 17.24
CA ALA A 491 8.72 -23.05 18.14
C ALA A 491 8.45 -22.19 19.39
N GLN A 492 9.50 -21.55 19.92
CA GLN A 492 9.39 -20.63 21.06
C GLN A 492 8.49 -19.41 20.80
N ARG A 493 8.47 -18.90 19.56
CA ARG A 493 7.72 -17.69 19.16
C ARG A 493 6.42 -18.01 18.42
N TYR A 494 6.26 -19.24 17.92
CA TYR A 494 5.14 -19.70 17.11
C TYR A 494 3.77 -19.33 17.69
N ARG A 495 3.49 -19.69 18.94
CA ARG A 495 2.18 -19.40 19.58
C ARG A 495 1.87 -17.91 19.64
N ASN A 496 2.86 -17.08 19.96
CA ASN A 496 2.66 -15.63 20.04
C ASN A 496 2.49 -15.00 18.65
N ALA A 497 3.27 -15.45 17.66
CA ALA A 497 3.17 -14.98 16.28
C ALA A 497 1.81 -15.32 15.66
N MET A 498 1.38 -16.58 15.76
CA MET A 498 0.09 -17.05 15.22
C MET A 498 -1.11 -16.40 15.92
N ARG A 499 -1.08 -16.30 17.26
CA ARG A 499 -2.14 -15.59 18.01
C ARG A 499 -2.20 -14.11 17.65
N GLY A 500 -1.04 -13.46 17.47
CA GLY A 500 -0.96 -12.06 17.03
C GLY A 500 -1.58 -11.87 15.65
N LEU A 501 -1.18 -12.69 14.68
CA LEU A 501 -1.69 -12.64 13.31
C LEU A 501 -3.20 -12.91 13.25
N GLN A 502 -3.70 -13.92 13.97
CA GLN A 502 -5.13 -14.23 14.05
C GLN A 502 -5.94 -13.11 14.70
N ARG A 503 -5.41 -12.49 15.77
CA ARG A 503 -6.08 -11.38 16.46
C ARG A 503 -6.14 -10.14 15.56
N ASP A 504 -5.02 -9.78 14.96
CA ASP A 504 -4.93 -8.59 14.11
C ASP A 504 -5.81 -8.74 12.85
N ALA A 505 -5.88 -9.94 12.25
CA ALA A 505 -6.81 -10.25 11.16
C ALA A 505 -8.29 -10.02 11.57
N ARG A 506 -8.70 -10.52 12.74
CA ARG A 506 -10.06 -10.32 13.27
C ARG A 506 -10.36 -8.86 13.59
N THR A 507 -9.39 -8.14 14.14
CA THR A 507 -9.55 -6.70 14.43
C THR A 507 -9.76 -5.91 13.13
N MET A 508 -8.97 -6.18 12.10
CA MET A 508 -9.15 -5.53 10.79
C MET A 508 -10.52 -5.86 10.19
N GLU A 509 -10.94 -7.13 10.23
CA GLU A 509 -12.27 -7.54 9.77
C GLU A 509 -13.40 -6.82 10.51
N GLN A 510 -13.28 -6.64 11.83
CA GLN A 510 -14.27 -5.90 12.63
C GLN A 510 -14.28 -4.38 12.34
N GLU A 511 -13.14 -3.79 12.04
CA GLU A 511 -13.03 -2.35 11.78
C GLU A 511 -13.50 -1.96 10.38
N THR A 512 -13.29 -2.83 9.39
CA THR A 512 -13.46 -2.53 7.97
C THR A 512 -14.50 -3.40 7.26
N GLY A 513 -15.00 -4.45 7.91
CA GLY A 513 -16.00 -5.38 7.36
C GLY A 513 -15.48 -6.33 6.27
N SER A 514 -14.18 -6.32 5.94
CA SER A 514 -13.58 -7.21 4.93
C SER A 514 -12.45 -8.06 5.51
N ASN A 515 -12.17 -9.24 4.95
CA ASN A 515 -11.01 -10.04 5.35
C ASN A 515 -9.72 -9.49 4.69
N TYR A 516 -8.71 -9.21 5.51
CA TYR A 516 -7.42 -8.68 5.06
C TYR A 516 -6.29 -9.71 5.12
N LEU A 517 -6.56 -10.95 5.56
CA LEU A 517 -5.55 -12.00 5.61
C LEU A 517 -5.55 -12.79 4.30
N TYR A 518 -4.42 -12.71 3.59
CA TYR A 518 -4.20 -13.38 2.32
C TYR A 518 -3.02 -14.34 2.40
N LEU A 519 -3.15 -15.48 1.73
CA LEU A 519 -2.04 -16.30 1.28
C LEU A 519 -1.54 -15.75 -0.05
N THR A 520 -0.30 -15.30 -0.09
CA THR A 520 0.36 -14.87 -1.33
C THR A 520 0.89 -16.10 -2.06
N LEU A 521 0.72 -16.17 -3.37
CA LEU A 521 1.25 -17.24 -4.21
C LEU A 521 2.12 -16.63 -5.31
N GLY A 522 3.41 -16.99 -5.31
CA GLY A 522 4.42 -16.46 -6.21
C GLY A 522 4.81 -15.02 -5.87
N THR A 523 6.04 -14.65 -6.18
CA THR A 523 6.57 -13.30 -5.95
C THR A 523 7.37 -12.82 -7.15
N LEU A 524 7.03 -11.65 -7.67
CA LEU A 524 7.87 -10.91 -8.61
C LEU A 524 8.92 -10.13 -7.82
N VAL A 525 10.19 -10.40 -8.09
CA VAL A 525 11.32 -9.71 -7.50
C VAL A 525 11.86 -8.69 -8.49
N HIS A 526 11.92 -7.44 -8.06
CA HIS A 526 12.43 -6.33 -8.86
C HIS A 526 13.44 -5.49 -8.07
N PRO A 527 14.49 -4.95 -8.71
CA PRO A 527 15.47 -4.10 -8.05
C PRO A 527 14.87 -2.75 -7.65
N LYS A 528 15.18 -2.32 -6.42
CA LYS A 528 14.93 -0.94 -5.94
C LYS A 528 16.00 -0.01 -6.50
N THR A 529 15.66 1.27 -6.58
CA THR A 529 16.61 2.35 -6.93
C THR A 529 17.80 2.42 -5.96
N THR A 530 17.68 1.85 -4.76
CA THR A 530 18.72 1.79 -3.73
C THR A 530 19.67 0.59 -3.88
N GLY A 531 19.43 -0.33 -4.82
CA GLY A 531 20.22 -1.54 -5.06
C GLY A 531 19.72 -2.80 -4.36
N ASP A 532 18.76 -2.69 -3.44
CA ASP A 532 18.12 -3.83 -2.76
C ASP A 532 16.94 -4.40 -3.58
N ASP A 533 16.62 -5.68 -3.42
CA ASP A 533 15.42 -6.29 -4.03
C ASP A 533 14.11 -5.85 -3.33
N ALA A 534 13.05 -5.67 -4.13
CA ALA A 534 11.65 -5.54 -3.73
C ALA A 534 10.87 -6.79 -4.15
N TYR A 535 9.90 -7.19 -3.33
CA TYR A 535 9.18 -8.47 -3.45
C TYR A 535 7.69 -8.21 -3.59
N ALA A 536 7.12 -8.32 -4.78
CA ALA A 536 5.69 -8.10 -5.01
C ALA A 536 4.97 -9.44 -5.18
N PRO A 537 3.95 -9.78 -4.38
CA PRO A 537 3.22 -11.04 -4.54
C PRO A 537 2.48 -11.05 -5.88
N LEU A 538 2.38 -12.21 -6.55
CA LEU A 538 1.70 -12.32 -7.85
C LEU A 538 0.20 -12.52 -7.68
N PHE A 539 -0.19 -13.48 -6.84
CA PHE A 539 -1.59 -13.82 -6.58
C PHE A 539 -1.89 -13.81 -5.09
N LEU A 540 -3.16 -13.54 -4.76
CA LEU A 540 -3.66 -13.36 -3.41
C LEU A 540 -4.89 -14.24 -3.21
N LEU A 541 -4.82 -15.17 -2.24
CA LEU A 541 -5.92 -16.05 -1.86
C LEU A 541 -6.43 -15.67 -0.45
N PRO A 542 -7.69 -15.25 -0.29
CA PRO A 542 -8.26 -14.94 1.03
C PRO A 542 -8.33 -16.18 1.93
N VAL A 543 -7.78 -16.08 3.14
CA VAL A 543 -7.67 -17.21 4.07
C VAL A 543 -7.99 -16.80 5.50
N ARG A 544 -8.31 -17.79 6.34
CA ARG A 544 -8.52 -17.64 7.78
C ARG A 544 -7.62 -18.58 8.56
N ILE A 545 -7.19 -18.11 9.73
CA ILE A 545 -6.47 -18.92 10.70
C ILE A 545 -7.46 -19.42 11.74
N GLU A 546 -7.59 -20.73 11.83
CA GLU A 546 -8.39 -21.44 12.83
C GLU A 546 -7.51 -22.22 13.81
N GLY A 547 -8.09 -22.66 14.93
CA GLY A 547 -7.36 -23.40 15.96
C GLY A 547 -6.68 -22.50 17.00
N GLY A 548 -5.65 -23.04 17.66
CA GLY A 548 -4.92 -22.35 18.73
C GLY A 548 -5.57 -22.43 20.12
N THR A 549 -6.64 -23.22 20.29
CA THR A 549 -7.29 -23.48 21.59
C THR A 549 -6.77 -24.79 22.20
N GLY A 550 -6.19 -24.69 23.40
CA GLY A 550 -5.65 -25.84 24.14
C GLY A 550 -4.41 -26.43 23.45
N ARG A 551 -4.48 -27.72 23.07
CA ARG A 551 -3.41 -28.46 22.38
C ARG A 551 -3.54 -28.51 20.86
N ARG A 552 -4.61 -27.94 20.27
CA ARG A 552 -4.80 -27.93 18.81
C ARG A 552 -3.87 -26.91 18.15
N GLY A 553 -3.12 -27.34 17.14
CA GLY A 553 -2.30 -26.49 16.28
C GLY A 553 -3.11 -25.43 15.52
N TYR A 554 -2.42 -24.50 14.86
CA TYR A 554 -3.06 -23.52 13.99
C TYR A 554 -3.21 -24.09 12.58
N THR A 555 -4.42 -23.99 12.03
CA THR A 555 -4.73 -24.45 10.67
C THR A 555 -5.15 -23.30 9.78
N LEU A 556 -4.71 -23.32 8.52
CA LEU A 556 -5.16 -22.46 7.45
C LEU A 556 -6.40 -23.06 6.78
N ALA A 557 -7.39 -22.23 6.50
CA ALA A 557 -8.55 -22.57 5.69
C ALA A 557 -8.88 -21.41 4.74
N ILE A 558 -9.43 -21.72 3.56
CA ILE A 558 -9.91 -20.71 2.62
C ILE A 558 -11.09 -19.93 3.19
N ASP A 559 -11.17 -18.63 2.90
CA ASP A 559 -12.29 -17.78 3.33
C ASP A 559 -13.39 -17.69 2.27
N GLY A 560 -14.40 -18.56 2.37
CA GLY A 560 -15.53 -18.60 1.45
C GLY A 560 -15.24 -19.45 0.20
N SER A 561 -15.82 -19.06 -0.94
CA SER A 561 -15.67 -19.77 -2.23
C SER A 561 -14.86 -18.96 -3.24
N GLU A 562 -14.02 -18.04 -2.78
CA GLU A 562 -13.25 -17.15 -3.66
C GLU A 562 -11.99 -17.82 -4.19
N ILE A 563 -11.68 -17.55 -5.46
CA ILE A 563 -10.48 -18.05 -6.16
C ILE A 563 -9.33 -17.05 -5.92
N ALA A 564 -8.10 -17.54 -5.98
CA ALA A 564 -6.91 -16.70 -5.99
C ALA A 564 -7.04 -15.56 -7.03
N SER A 565 -6.84 -14.33 -6.57
CA SER A 565 -6.98 -13.12 -7.38
C SER A 565 -5.60 -12.55 -7.72
N PRO A 566 -5.40 -12.02 -8.93
CA PRO A 566 -4.20 -11.27 -9.27
C PRO A 566 -3.93 -10.12 -8.31
N ASN A 567 -2.65 -9.84 -8.07
CA ASN A 567 -2.24 -8.60 -7.46
C ASN A 567 -2.35 -7.46 -8.48
N TYR A 568 -3.53 -6.87 -8.58
CA TYR A 568 -3.78 -5.79 -9.51
C TYR A 568 -2.99 -4.51 -9.24
N CYS A 569 -2.50 -4.28 -8.01
CA CYS A 569 -1.54 -3.19 -7.75
C CYS A 569 -0.26 -3.39 -8.54
N LEU A 570 0.23 -4.64 -8.63
CA LEU A 570 1.40 -4.99 -9.41
C LEU A 570 1.14 -4.87 -10.91
N VAL A 571 -0.02 -5.33 -11.39
CA VAL A 571 -0.46 -5.14 -12.78
C VAL A 571 -0.42 -3.66 -13.15
N GLU A 572 -1.09 -2.83 -12.36
CA GLU A 572 -1.17 -1.39 -12.61
C GLU A 572 0.18 -0.70 -12.49
N TRP A 573 1.03 -1.14 -11.57
CA TRP A 573 2.39 -0.64 -11.45
C TRP A 573 3.23 -0.98 -12.69
N LEU A 574 3.14 -2.19 -13.24
CA LEU A 574 3.81 -2.58 -14.49
C LEU A 574 3.28 -1.74 -15.67
N ARG A 575 1.96 -1.53 -15.73
CA ARG A 575 1.32 -0.70 -16.76
C ARG A 575 1.79 0.75 -16.70
N VAL A 576 1.81 1.38 -15.52
CA VAL A 576 2.16 2.80 -15.37
C VAL A 576 3.68 3.02 -15.48
N LYS A 577 4.48 2.19 -14.79
CA LYS A 577 5.93 2.39 -14.69
C LYS A 577 6.67 1.91 -15.94
N HIS A 578 6.22 0.80 -16.52
CA HIS A 578 6.92 0.14 -17.63
C HIS A 578 6.16 0.19 -18.96
N ARG A 579 4.89 0.62 -18.96
CA ARG A 579 4.00 0.59 -20.15
C ARG A 579 3.79 -0.83 -20.69
N VAL A 580 3.92 -1.82 -19.80
CA VAL A 580 3.78 -3.24 -20.11
C VAL A 580 2.46 -3.74 -19.53
N GLN A 581 1.71 -4.49 -20.31
CA GLN A 581 0.58 -5.27 -19.83
C GLN A 581 0.93 -6.75 -19.95
N ILE A 582 0.79 -7.48 -18.84
CA ILE A 582 1.02 -8.92 -18.79
C ILE A 582 -0.34 -9.57 -18.64
N SER A 583 -0.89 -10.03 -19.76
CA SER A 583 -2.25 -10.60 -19.84
C SER A 583 -2.44 -11.76 -18.88
N GLU A 584 -1.43 -12.61 -18.70
CA GLU A 584 -1.46 -13.79 -17.86
C GLU A 584 -1.36 -13.48 -16.37
N LEU A 585 -0.87 -12.28 -16.01
CA LEU A 585 -0.96 -11.80 -14.64
C LEU A 585 -2.39 -11.33 -14.34
N GLU A 586 -3.03 -10.62 -15.27
CA GLU A 586 -4.41 -10.14 -15.12
C GLU A 586 -5.46 -11.24 -15.23
N ARG A 587 -5.22 -12.20 -16.12
CA ARG A 587 -6.10 -13.31 -16.49
C ARG A 587 -5.27 -14.59 -16.48
N PRO A 588 -5.02 -15.17 -15.29
CA PRO A 588 -4.21 -16.37 -15.17
C PRO A 588 -4.87 -17.56 -15.88
N ILE A 589 -4.03 -18.46 -16.38
CA ILE A 589 -4.47 -19.71 -17.01
C ILE A 589 -5.09 -20.57 -15.91
N ARG A 590 -6.26 -21.17 -16.17
CA ARG A 590 -7.03 -21.93 -15.18
C ARG A 590 -7.10 -23.41 -15.50
N ASP A 591 -7.25 -24.22 -14.47
CA ASP A 591 -7.50 -25.66 -14.53
C ASP A 591 -8.74 -26.06 -13.69
N GLU A 592 -8.91 -27.35 -13.40
CA GLU A 592 -10.03 -27.88 -12.60
C GLU A 592 -9.99 -27.44 -11.12
N HIS A 593 -8.84 -26.94 -10.62
CA HIS A 593 -8.62 -26.63 -9.21
C HIS A 593 -8.39 -25.14 -8.93
N GLY A 594 -8.18 -24.31 -9.95
CA GLY A 594 -8.01 -22.87 -9.79
C GLY A 594 -7.10 -22.29 -10.85
N ILE A 595 -6.00 -21.67 -10.42
CA ILE A 595 -4.96 -21.15 -11.31
C ILE A 595 -3.98 -22.28 -11.61
N ASP A 596 -3.71 -22.55 -12.89
CA ASP A 596 -2.59 -23.40 -13.29
C ASP A 596 -1.28 -22.63 -13.02
N ILE A 597 -0.78 -22.74 -11.78
CA ILE A 597 0.39 -22.01 -11.31
C ILE A 597 1.60 -22.24 -12.23
N PRO A 598 1.98 -23.48 -12.60
CA PRO A 598 3.14 -23.71 -13.47
C PRO A 598 3.02 -23.02 -14.83
N LYS A 599 1.89 -23.16 -15.53
CA LYS A 599 1.70 -22.53 -16.84
C LYS A 599 1.62 -21.01 -16.74
N THR A 600 0.93 -20.51 -15.73
CA THR A 600 0.76 -19.07 -15.53
C THR A 600 2.09 -18.39 -15.20
N LEU A 601 2.89 -18.95 -14.29
CA LEU A 601 4.21 -18.39 -13.95
C LEU A 601 5.21 -18.46 -15.11
N ALA A 602 5.10 -19.46 -15.99
CA ALA A 602 5.90 -19.53 -17.21
C ALA A 602 5.52 -18.40 -18.18
N ALA A 603 4.23 -18.21 -18.45
CA ALA A 603 3.77 -17.16 -19.36
C ALA A 603 4.06 -15.74 -18.85
N ILE A 604 3.95 -15.49 -17.54
CA ILE A 604 4.37 -14.21 -16.94
C ILE A 604 5.87 -13.98 -17.14
N ARG A 605 6.71 -15.01 -16.95
CA ARG A 605 8.17 -14.91 -17.22
C ARG A 605 8.44 -14.56 -18.68
N ASP A 606 7.73 -15.20 -19.61
CA ASP A 606 7.87 -14.91 -21.04
C ASP A 606 7.59 -13.43 -21.35
N GLN A 607 6.48 -12.90 -20.82
CA GLN A 607 6.12 -11.50 -20.99
C GLN A 607 7.13 -10.53 -20.35
N LEU A 608 7.70 -10.87 -19.18
CA LEU A 608 8.75 -10.05 -18.56
C LEU A 608 10.00 -9.97 -19.45
N VAL A 609 10.40 -11.09 -20.06
CA VAL A 609 11.58 -11.15 -20.95
C VAL A 609 11.30 -10.46 -22.28
N GLU A 610 10.13 -10.64 -22.88
CA GLU A 610 9.71 -9.93 -24.11
C GLU A 610 9.71 -8.41 -23.93
N ASN A 611 9.28 -7.94 -22.75
CA ASN A 611 9.27 -6.53 -22.42
C ASN A 611 10.58 -6.02 -21.78
N ARG A 612 11.65 -6.84 -21.77
CA ARG A 612 13.00 -6.48 -21.29
C ARG A 612 13.02 -6.00 -19.84
N LEU A 613 12.15 -6.57 -19.00
CA LEU A 613 12.11 -6.29 -17.58
C LEU A 613 13.06 -7.22 -16.85
N ASN A 614 14.10 -6.67 -16.21
CA ASN A 614 15.08 -7.43 -15.42
C ASN A 614 14.52 -7.87 -14.05
N TYR A 615 13.38 -8.56 -14.06
CA TYR A 615 12.64 -9.02 -12.89
C TYR A 615 12.63 -10.55 -12.88
N ARG A 616 12.79 -11.16 -11.70
CA ARG A 616 12.67 -12.62 -11.54
C ARG A 616 11.37 -12.99 -10.85
N ILE A 617 10.93 -14.23 -11.03
CA ILE A 617 9.77 -14.78 -10.33
C ILE A 617 10.25 -15.87 -9.38
N ASP A 618 9.97 -15.71 -8.09
CA ASP A 618 10.27 -16.68 -7.05
C ASP A 618 8.97 -17.45 -6.68
N GLU A 619 9.01 -18.78 -6.71
CA GLU A 619 7.92 -19.67 -6.27
C GLU A 619 7.79 -19.71 -4.74
N THR A 620 7.28 -18.62 -4.18
CA THR A 620 7.21 -18.40 -2.73
C THR A 620 5.77 -18.23 -2.27
N ALA A 621 5.49 -18.54 -1.00
CA ALA A 621 4.20 -18.29 -0.38
C ALA A 621 4.34 -17.66 1.01
N SER A 622 3.41 -16.76 1.36
CA SER A 622 3.43 -16.10 2.67
C SER A 622 2.02 -15.69 3.12
N LEU A 623 1.79 -15.67 4.43
CA LEU A 623 0.57 -15.15 5.04
C LEU A 623 0.76 -13.68 5.40
N ARG A 624 -0.07 -12.81 4.83
CA ARG A 624 0.08 -11.36 4.93
C ARG A 624 -1.25 -10.67 5.18
N LEU A 625 -1.22 -9.62 6.02
CA LEU A 625 -2.33 -8.68 6.18
C LEU A 625 -2.20 -7.60 5.11
N LEU A 626 -3.06 -7.60 4.09
CA LEU A 626 -2.97 -6.74 2.90
C LEU A 626 -4.27 -5.98 2.68
N GLN A 627 -4.18 -4.67 2.44
CA GLN A 627 -5.33 -3.83 2.14
C GLN A 627 -5.73 -3.90 0.66
N PHE A 628 -6.29 -5.03 0.25
CA PHE A 628 -6.64 -5.30 -1.15
C PHE A 628 -8.07 -4.85 -1.53
N SER A 629 -8.96 -4.59 -0.57
CA SER A 629 -10.35 -4.18 -0.84
C SER A 629 -10.48 -2.85 -1.59
N THR A 630 -9.48 -1.95 -1.49
CA THR A 630 -9.45 -0.69 -2.24
C THR A 630 -9.36 -0.89 -3.75
N PHE A 631 -8.90 -2.06 -4.22
CA PHE A 631 -8.86 -2.37 -5.65
C PHE A 631 -10.27 -2.47 -6.25
N GLN A 632 -11.23 -3.11 -5.58
CA GLN A 632 -12.60 -3.19 -6.11
C GLN A 632 -13.20 -1.79 -6.29
N MET A 633 -12.97 -0.91 -5.31
CA MET A 633 -13.37 0.50 -5.39
C MET A 633 -12.67 1.22 -6.56
N TRP A 634 -11.37 0.96 -6.77
CA TRP A 634 -10.63 1.53 -7.88
C TRP A 634 -11.16 1.05 -9.24
N ARG A 635 -11.49 -0.23 -9.37
CA ARG A 635 -12.02 -0.82 -10.60
C ARG A 635 -13.41 -0.27 -10.90
N ASP A 636 -14.31 -0.25 -9.92
CA ASP A 636 -15.65 0.34 -10.08
C ASP A 636 -15.56 1.81 -10.50
N LEU A 637 -14.63 2.56 -9.90
CA LEU A 637 -14.35 3.94 -10.29
C LEU A 637 -13.70 4.06 -11.68
N THR A 638 -13.01 3.03 -12.16
CA THR A 638 -12.42 3.01 -13.50
C THR A 638 -13.46 2.69 -14.57
N ASP A 639 -14.32 1.73 -14.30
CA ASP A 639 -15.28 1.19 -15.27
C ASP A 639 -16.59 1.99 -15.31
N HIS A 640 -16.95 2.69 -14.22
CA HIS A 640 -18.28 3.28 -14.06
C HIS A 640 -18.28 4.77 -13.68
N TRP A 641 -17.16 5.48 -13.79
CA TRP A 641 -17.11 6.91 -13.42
C TRP A 641 -18.10 7.77 -14.22
N GLN A 642 -18.38 7.43 -15.49
CA GLN A 642 -19.36 8.16 -16.30
C GLN A 642 -20.75 8.08 -15.68
N THR A 643 -21.13 6.89 -15.19
CA THR A 643 -22.40 6.65 -14.50
C THR A 643 -22.44 7.41 -13.17
N PHE A 644 -21.35 7.39 -12.40
CA PHE A 644 -21.31 8.09 -11.11
C PHE A 644 -21.47 9.60 -11.26
N ILE A 645 -20.90 10.20 -12.32
CA ILE A 645 -21.04 11.64 -12.60
C ILE A 645 -22.47 12.03 -13.01
N ALA A 646 -23.35 11.10 -13.34
CA ALA A 646 -24.77 11.43 -13.53
C ALA A 646 -25.44 11.88 -12.22
N ASN A 647 -24.92 11.49 -11.05
CA ASN A 647 -25.42 11.94 -9.77
C ASN A 647 -24.99 13.41 -9.50
N PRO A 648 -25.93 14.32 -9.15
CA PRO A 648 -25.62 15.74 -8.92
C PRO A 648 -24.54 15.99 -7.88
N VAL A 649 -24.58 15.27 -6.75
CA VAL A 649 -23.59 15.38 -5.66
C VAL A 649 -22.22 14.92 -6.15
N VAL A 650 -22.14 13.77 -6.83
CA VAL A 650 -20.86 13.26 -7.36
C VAL A 650 -20.31 14.18 -8.44
N ASN A 651 -21.15 14.69 -9.35
CA ASN A 651 -20.76 15.66 -10.36
C ASN A 651 -20.16 16.92 -9.73
N HIS A 652 -20.79 17.44 -8.66
CA HIS A 652 -20.28 18.58 -7.91
C HIS A 652 -18.92 18.28 -7.26
N LEU A 653 -18.78 17.10 -6.63
CA LEU A 653 -17.52 16.64 -6.04
C LEU A 653 -16.40 16.46 -7.07
N VAL A 654 -16.72 16.16 -8.33
CA VAL A 654 -15.74 15.98 -9.41
C VAL A 654 -15.39 17.29 -10.11
N LYS A 655 -16.38 18.11 -10.49
CA LYS A 655 -16.20 19.25 -11.41
C LYS A 655 -16.15 20.62 -10.74
N THR A 656 -16.88 20.82 -9.65
CA THR A 656 -17.11 22.16 -9.06
C THR A 656 -16.79 22.18 -7.56
N THR A 657 -15.82 21.40 -7.11
CA THR A 657 -15.50 21.31 -5.68
C THR A 657 -15.10 22.66 -5.12
N GLY A 658 -15.69 23.04 -3.98
CA GLY A 658 -15.39 24.29 -3.28
C GLY A 658 -16.29 25.46 -3.69
N ALA A 659 -17.11 25.29 -4.74
CA ALA A 659 -18.27 26.15 -4.97
C ALA A 659 -19.44 25.71 -4.08
N THR A 660 -20.46 26.56 -3.93
CA THR A 660 -21.73 26.17 -3.31
C THR A 660 -22.37 25.04 -4.12
N PHE A 661 -22.91 24.03 -3.45
CA PHE A 661 -23.65 22.95 -4.12
C PHE A 661 -25.01 23.49 -4.60
N ASP A 662 -25.23 23.42 -5.92
CA ASP A 662 -26.51 23.73 -6.55
C ASP A 662 -27.38 22.47 -6.49
N ASP A 663 -28.26 22.41 -5.49
CA ASP A 663 -29.12 21.26 -5.24
C ASP A 663 -30.31 21.26 -6.22
N PRO A 664 -30.51 20.20 -7.03
CA PRO A 664 -31.66 20.10 -7.92
C PRO A 664 -33.02 20.14 -7.20
N ALA A 665 -33.07 19.89 -5.88
CA ALA A 665 -34.27 20.01 -5.06
C ALA A 665 -34.68 21.47 -4.77
N GLY A 666 -33.83 22.47 -5.11
CA GLY A 666 -34.10 23.90 -4.97
C GLY A 666 -33.53 24.54 -3.69
N ASP A 667 -33.82 25.83 -3.49
CA ASP A 667 -33.20 26.67 -2.44
C ASP A 667 -33.98 26.72 -1.11
N ASP A 668 -35.10 26.00 -0.96
CA ASP A 668 -35.93 26.03 0.26
C ASP A 668 -35.31 25.17 1.38
N VAL A 669 -34.25 25.71 1.99
CA VAL A 669 -33.43 25.03 3.03
C VAL A 669 -33.96 25.21 4.46
N ASP A 670 -34.96 26.08 4.66
CA ASP A 670 -35.59 26.30 5.98
C ASP A 670 -37.12 26.13 5.93
N PRO A 671 -37.58 24.92 5.58
CA PRO A 671 -39.00 24.69 5.46
C PRO A 671 -39.69 24.72 6.82
N PRO A 672 -40.90 25.30 6.94
CA PRO A 672 -41.66 25.26 8.17
C PRO A 672 -41.95 23.81 8.56
N VAL A 673 -41.54 23.44 9.77
CA VAL A 673 -41.71 22.08 10.31
C VAL A 673 -43.11 21.96 10.93
N ASP A 674 -43.94 21.08 10.35
CA ASP A 674 -45.19 20.64 10.97
C ASP A 674 -44.99 19.28 11.67
N GLU A 675 -44.68 19.33 12.97
CA GLU A 675 -44.52 18.15 13.82
C GLU A 675 -45.78 17.24 13.84
N GLY A 676 -46.95 17.81 13.54
CA GLY A 676 -48.23 17.09 13.45
C GLY A 676 -48.29 16.10 12.28
N ALA A 677 -47.59 16.42 11.19
CA ALA A 677 -47.64 15.69 9.91
C ALA A 677 -46.46 14.72 9.68
N LEU A 678 -45.40 14.84 10.48
CA LEU A 678 -44.18 14.03 10.31
C LEU A 678 -44.34 12.57 10.79
N HIS A 679 -45.19 12.32 11.80
CA HIS A 679 -45.44 10.99 12.38
C HIS A 679 -44.16 10.19 12.71
N LEU A 680 -43.24 10.82 13.44
CA LEU A 680 -41.95 10.21 13.75
C LEU A 680 -42.07 9.13 14.84
N PRO A 681 -41.55 7.91 14.64
CA PRO A 681 -41.66 6.82 15.61
C PRO A 681 -40.74 6.98 16.83
N ILE A 682 -39.73 7.84 16.73
CA ILE A 682 -38.80 8.17 17.82
C ILE A 682 -38.85 9.69 18.04
N PRO A 683 -38.80 10.19 19.29
CA PRO A 683 -38.78 11.63 19.57
C PRO A 683 -37.70 12.35 18.76
N ALA A 684 -37.92 13.59 18.35
CA ALA A 684 -36.93 14.39 17.63
C ALA A 684 -37.02 15.86 18.08
N ASP A 685 -35.88 16.54 18.12
CA ASP A 685 -35.87 18.00 18.31
C ASP A 685 -36.13 18.75 16.99
N GLY A 686 -36.28 20.08 17.06
CA GLY A 686 -36.58 20.91 15.88
C GLY A 686 -35.56 20.77 14.75
N SER A 687 -34.26 20.72 15.07
CA SER A 687 -33.20 20.58 14.07
C SER A 687 -33.19 19.19 13.42
N GLN A 688 -33.46 18.14 14.21
CA GLN A 688 -33.62 16.78 13.69
C GLN A 688 -34.86 16.67 12.79
N MET A 689 -35.97 17.30 13.16
CA MET A 689 -37.19 17.33 12.34
C MET A 689 -36.98 18.08 11.02
N GLN A 690 -36.26 19.20 11.04
CA GLN A 690 -35.87 19.92 9.83
C GLN A 690 -35.02 19.06 8.89
N ALA A 691 -34.01 18.35 9.42
CA ALA A 691 -33.20 17.42 8.63
C ALA A 691 -34.06 16.30 7.98
N ILE A 692 -35.05 15.78 8.72
CA ILE A 692 -35.98 14.77 8.18
C ILE A 692 -36.81 15.32 7.03
N LEU A 693 -37.34 16.53 7.19
CA LEU A 693 -38.15 17.19 6.16
C LEU A 693 -37.34 17.53 4.90
N LEU A 694 -36.09 17.98 5.06
CA LEU A 694 -35.18 18.24 3.94
C LEU A 694 -34.89 16.96 3.14
N ALA A 695 -34.64 15.84 3.81
CA ALA A 695 -34.42 14.56 3.13
C ALA A 695 -35.71 14.05 2.45
N GLU A 696 -36.87 14.26 3.05
CA GLU A 696 -38.17 13.94 2.45
C GLU A 696 -38.39 14.71 1.15
N ARG A 697 -37.99 15.99 1.10
CA ARG A 697 -38.06 16.84 -0.10
C ARG A 697 -36.98 16.56 -1.14
N GLY A 698 -36.03 15.68 -0.83
CA GLY A 698 -34.98 15.24 -1.75
C GLY A 698 -33.70 16.08 -1.73
N HIS A 699 -33.54 16.97 -0.73
CA HIS A 699 -32.32 17.73 -0.58
C HIS A 699 -31.15 16.84 -0.17
N SER A 700 -29.96 17.17 -0.68
CA SER A 700 -28.70 16.52 -0.32
C SER A 700 -27.92 17.42 0.64
N PHE A 701 -27.68 16.96 1.87
CA PHE A 701 -27.02 17.76 2.90
C PHE A 701 -26.11 16.92 3.80
N VAL A 702 -25.20 17.61 4.48
CA VAL A 702 -24.34 17.02 5.51
C VAL A 702 -24.94 17.32 6.88
N LEU A 703 -25.20 16.28 7.67
CA LEU A 703 -25.71 16.40 9.03
C LEU A 703 -24.61 16.15 10.05
N GLU A 704 -24.16 17.21 10.72
CA GLU A 704 -23.14 17.13 11.78
C GLU A 704 -23.78 17.17 13.16
N GLY A 705 -23.29 16.33 14.07
CA GLY A 705 -23.77 16.30 15.46
C GLY A 705 -22.67 15.84 16.42
N PRO A 706 -22.43 16.53 17.55
CA PRO A 706 -21.53 16.07 18.61
C PRO A 706 -21.87 14.67 19.16
N PRO A 707 -20.96 14.00 19.88
CA PRO A 707 -21.29 12.76 20.59
C PRO A 707 -22.49 12.96 21.54
N GLY A 708 -23.44 12.03 21.53
CA GLY A 708 -24.63 12.08 22.39
C GLY A 708 -25.85 12.83 21.83
N THR A 709 -25.74 13.52 20.68
CA THR A 709 -26.86 14.33 20.10
C THR A 709 -27.87 13.52 19.26
N GLY A 710 -28.03 12.23 19.55
CA GLY A 710 -29.08 11.43 18.93
C GLY A 710 -28.89 11.06 17.45
N LYS A 711 -27.67 11.16 16.87
CA LYS A 711 -27.40 10.84 15.44
C LYS A 711 -28.07 9.57 14.90
N SER A 712 -27.88 8.44 15.57
CA SER A 712 -28.49 7.16 15.15
C SER A 712 -30.03 7.19 15.22
N GLN A 713 -30.58 7.98 16.14
CA GLN A 713 -32.01 8.20 16.28
C GLN A 713 -32.55 9.09 15.14
N THR A 714 -31.82 10.15 14.75
CA THR A 714 -32.15 10.95 13.56
C THR A 714 -32.12 10.11 12.28
N ILE A 715 -31.10 9.26 12.10
CA ILE A 715 -31.01 8.32 10.96
C ILE A 715 -32.20 7.36 10.94
N THR A 716 -32.59 6.83 12.11
CA THR A 716 -33.73 5.89 12.19
C THR A 716 -35.03 6.58 11.78
N ASN A 717 -35.28 7.81 12.24
CA ASN A 717 -36.45 8.59 11.84
C ASN A 717 -36.43 8.98 10.35
N LEU A 718 -35.26 9.33 9.80
CA LEU A 718 -35.07 9.57 8.38
C LEU A 718 -35.48 8.36 7.53
N ILE A 719 -34.99 7.18 7.89
CA ILE A 719 -35.32 5.92 7.21
C ILE A 719 -36.81 5.63 7.34
N ALA A 720 -37.37 5.71 8.55
CA ALA A 720 -38.79 5.46 8.79
C ALA A 720 -39.68 6.38 7.93
N ARG A 721 -39.39 7.69 7.90
CA ARG A 721 -40.14 8.66 7.11
C ARG A 721 -40.02 8.43 5.61
N ALA A 722 -38.82 8.10 5.12
CA ALA A 722 -38.60 7.76 3.72
C ALA A 722 -39.41 6.52 3.30
N VAL A 723 -39.47 5.49 4.16
CA VAL A 723 -40.27 4.29 3.93
C VAL A 723 -41.77 4.62 3.94
N THR A 724 -42.26 5.42 4.90
CA THR A 724 -43.67 5.87 4.93
C THR A 724 -44.09 6.62 3.68
N THR A 725 -43.14 7.34 3.04
CA THR A 725 -43.38 8.08 1.79
C THR A 725 -43.12 7.24 0.53
N GLY A 726 -42.93 5.92 0.67
CA GLY A 726 -42.78 4.97 -0.43
C GLY A 726 -41.39 4.95 -1.08
N LYS A 727 -40.37 5.51 -0.44
CA LYS A 727 -39.00 5.54 -0.96
C LYS A 727 -38.20 4.31 -0.50
N SER A 728 -37.35 3.79 -1.38
CA SER A 728 -36.31 2.82 -1.03
C SER A 728 -35.07 3.52 -0.46
N VAL A 729 -34.48 2.98 0.61
CA VAL A 729 -33.31 3.58 1.27
C VAL A 729 -32.13 2.62 1.27
N LEU A 730 -30.98 3.07 0.78
CA LEU A 730 -29.70 2.39 0.96
C LEU A 730 -28.91 3.11 2.07
N PHE A 731 -28.75 2.45 3.21
CA PHE A 731 -27.94 2.97 4.32
C PHE A 731 -26.54 2.36 4.28
N VAL A 732 -25.52 3.20 4.12
CA VAL A 732 -24.10 2.79 4.07
C VAL A 732 -23.36 3.43 5.24
N ALA A 733 -22.52 2.64 5.92
CA ALA A 733 -21.65 3.12 6.98
C ALA A 733 -20.29 2.42 6.91
N GLU A 734 -19.23 3.12 7.33
CA GLU A 734 -17.86 2.60 7.34
C GLU A 734 -17.69 1.43 8.34
N LYS A 735 -18.37 1.50 9.49
CA LYS A 735 -18.22 0.55 10.59
C LYS A 735 -19.48 -0.29 10.78
N GLN A 736 -19.30 -1.60 10.90
CA GLN A 736 -20.40 -2.54 11.15
C GLN A 736 -21.22 -2.16 12.39
N ALA A 737 -20.58 -1.71 13.47
CA ALA A 737 -21.28 -1.30 14.69
C ALA A 737 -22.34 -0.20 14.46
N ALA A 738 -22.14 0.69 13.48
CA ALA A 738 -23.13 1.71 13.13
C ALA A 738 -24.36 1.10 12.44
N LEU A 739 -24.13 0.14 11.53
CA LEU A 739 -25.19 -0.64 10.88
C LEU A 739 -26.00 -1.42 11.90
N ASP A 740 -25.33 -2.15 12.80
CA ASP A 740 -25.97 -2.96 13.85
C ASP A 740 -26.83 -2.11 14.80
N VAL A 741 -26.34 -0.92 15.17
CA VAL A 741 -27.10 0.01 16.04
C VAL A 741 -28.36 0.51 15.36
N VAL A 742 -28.30 0.88 14.07
CA VAL A 742 -29.47 1.36 13.33
C VAL A 742 -30.45 0.22 13.07
N LYS A 743 -29.97 -0.96 12.65
CA LYS A 743 -30.81 -2.17 12.46
C LYS A 743 -31.57 -2.54 13.73
N ARG A 744 -30.88 -2.58 14.88
CA ARG A 744 -31.53 -2.82 16.17
C ARG A 744 -32.60 -1.77 16.51
N ARG A 745 -32.38 -0.50 16.17
CA ARG A 745 -33.36 0.57 16.40
C ARG A 745 -34.57 0.45 15.47
N LEU A 746 -34.35 0.11 14.19
CA LEU A 746 -35.42 -0.21 13.25
C LEU A 746 -36.27 -1.38 13.77
N GLY A 747 -35.64 -2.43 14.29
CA GLY A 747 -36.37 -3.54 14.91
C GLY A 747 -37.16 -3.15 16.17
N GLN A 748 -36.64 -2.24 17.00
CA GLN A 748 -37.36 -1.71 18.17
C GLN A 748 -38.65 -0.96 17.80
N ILE A 749 -38.73 -0.40 16.59
CA ILE A 749 -39.91 0.31 16.08
C ILE A 749 -40.73 -0.55 15.09
N GLY A 750 -40.45 -1.85 14.99
CA GLY A 750 -41.22 -2.78 14.15
C GLY A 750 -40.84 -2.79 12.67
N LEU A 751 -39.73 -2.17 12.26
CA LEU A 751 -39.26 -2.11 10.87
C LEU A 751 -38.16 -3.12 10.52
N ASP A 752 -37.91 -4.15 11.35
CA ASP A 752 -36.84 -5.14 11.12
C ASP A 752 -37.03 -5.92 9.81
N SER A 753 -38.25 -6.39 9.55
CA SER A 753 -38.61 -7.15 8.35
C SER A 753 -38.37 -6.36 7.05
N PHE A 754 -38.47 -5.03 7.11
CA PHE A 754 -38.25 -4.13 5.96
C PHE A 754 -36.77 -3.74 5.76
N ALA A 755 -35.86 -4.21 6.63
CA ALA A 755 -34.45 -3.84 6.62
C ALA A 755 -33.55 -5.01 6.14
N LEU A 756 -33.30 -5.09 4.83
CA LEU A 756 -32.38 -6.10 4.27
C LEU A 756 -30.91 -5.77 4.61
N ASP A 757 -30.25 -6.71 5.30
CA ASP A 757 -28.85 -6.57 5.68
C ASP A 757 -27.96 -7.29 4.66
N LEU A 758 -27.31 -6.51 3.81
CA LEU A 758 -26.42 -6.98 2.75
C LEU A 758 -24.97 -7.15 3.22
N HIS A 759 -24.68 -6.97 4.52
CA HIS A 759 -23.32 -6.98 5.04
C HIS A 759 -22.88 -8.36 5.53
N GLY A 760 -21.70 -8.78 5.07
CA GLY A 760 -20.96 -9.95 5.57
C GLY A 760 -21.28 -11.29 4.88
N ARG A 761 -20.23 -12.06 4.57
CA ARG A 761 -20.32 -13.44 3.98
C ARG A 761 -21.03 -14.47 4.87
N LYS A 762 -21.55 -14.07 6.05
CA LYS A 762 -22.37 -14.92 6.94
C LYS A 762 -23.83 -14.97 6.53
N GLN A 763 -24.31 -14.02 5.72
CA GLN A 763 -25.65 -14.06 5.13
C GLN A 763 -25.68 -15.12 4.03
N SER A 764 -26.09 -16.34 4.38
CA SER A 764 -26.31 -17.38 3.38
C SER A 764 -27.44 -16.96 2.43
N LEU A 765 -27.41 -17.42 1.19
CA LEU A 765 -28.50 -17.18 0.23
C LEU A 765 -29.87 -17.61 0.80
N ASN A 766 -29.88 -18.62 1.66
CA ASN A 766 -31.07 -19.09 2.36
C ASN A 766 -31.56 -18.09 3.42
N ALA A 767 -30.67 -17.45 4.15
CA ALA A 767 -31.03 -16.41 5.12
C ALA A 767 -31.66 -15.19 4.43
N ILE A 768 -31.09 -14.76 3.30
CA ILE A 768 -31.65 -13.66 2.48
C ILE A 768 -33.05 -14.04 1.96
N ARG A 769 -33.21 -15.26 1.42
CA ARG A 769 -34.52 -15.75 0.94
C ARG A 769 -35.56 -15.80 2.05
N GLN A 770 -35.16 -16.23 3.25
CA GLN A 770 -36.07 -16.26 4.39
C GLN A 770 -36.48 -14.84 4.79
N GLN A 771 -35.54 -13.91 4.88
CA GLN A 771 -35.85 -12.52 5.21
C GLN A 771 -36.79 -11.87 4.18
N LEU A 772 -36.57 -12.10 2.89
CA LEU A 772 -37.46 -11.61 1.83
C LEU A 772 -38.87 -12.23 1.92
N ARG A 773 -38.95 -13.51 2.29
CA ARG A 773 -40.24 -14.17 2.54
C ARG A 773 -40.96 -13.55 3.73
N ASP A 774 -40.28 -13.41 4.86
CA ASP A 774 -40.85 -12.85 6.09
C ASP A 774 -41.38 -11.42 5.85
N ALA A 775 -40.69 -10.63 5.02
CA ALA A 775 -41.14 -9.29 4.62
C ALA A 775 -42.38 -9.31 3.70
N LEU A 776 -42.51 -10.30 2.81
CA LEU A 776 -43.65 -10.44 1.90
C LEU A 776 -44.90 -11.03 2.57
N GLU A 777 -44.70 -11.89 3.57
CA GLU A 777 -45.78 -12.55 4.33
C GLU A 777 -46.24 -11.70 5.53
N GLN A 778 -45.70 -10.49 5.70
CA GLN A 778 -46.09 -9.57 6.76
C GLN A 778 -47.42 -8.89 6.44
N ASP A 779 -48.47 -9.27 7.17
CA ASP A 779 -49.78 -8.63 7.15
C ASP A 779 -49.93 -7.66 8.34
N ASP A 780 -50.45 -6.46 8.08
CA ASP A 780 -50.87 -5.52 9.14
C ASP A 780 -52.37 -5.72 9.45
N THR A 781 -52.69 -5.84 10.74
CA THR A 781 -54.06 -6.01 11.25
C THR A 781 -54.66 -4.70 11.78
N GLY A 782 -53.99 -3.56 11.58
CA GLY A 782 -54.44 -2.24 12.01
C GLY A 782 -55.72 -1.77 11.29
N ASP A 783 -56.66 -1.20 12.05
CA ASP A 783 -57.88 -0.56 11.53
C ASP A 783 -57.66 0.95 11.35
N ASP A 784 -57.94 1.47 10.15
CA ASP A 784 -57.81 2.88 9.77
C ASP A 784 -58.55 3.83 10.73
N ALA A 785 -59.67 3.38 11.30
CA ALA A 785 -60.43 4.17 12.28
C ALA A 785 -59.66 4.36 13.59
N THR A 786 -58.89 3.36 14.01
CA THR A 786 -58.05 3.42 15.21
C THR A 786 -56.88 4.38 15.00
N TRP A 787 -56.23 4.33 13.83
CA TRP A 787 -55.15 5.26 13.48
C TRP A 787 -55.62 6.73 13.47
N THR A 788 -56.76 6.99 12.82
CA THR A 788 -57.36 8.34 12.75
C THR A 788 -57.67 8.90 14.14
N ALA A 789 -58.16 8.06 15.07
CA ALA A 789 -58.44 8.47 16.45
C ALA A 789 -57.15 8.85 17.21
N VAL A 790 -56.08 8.06 17.05
CA VAL A 790 -54.77 8.33 17.66
C VAL A 790 -54.17 9.63 17.10
N GLU A 791 -54.21 9.83 15.79
CA GLU A 791 -53.72 11.04 15.13
C GLU A 791 -54.46 12.29 15.61
N THR A 792 -55.79 12.23 15.71
CA THR A 792 -56.61 13.35 16.21
C THR A 792 -56.25 13.70 17.65
N GLY A 793 -56.08 12.67 18.50
CA GLY A 793 -55.62 12.83 19.87
C GLY A 793 -54.23 13.46 19.97
N TYR A 794 -53.31 13.09 19.09
CA TYR A 794 -51.98 13.69 19.01
C TYR A 794 -52.03 15.17 18.61
N ARG A 795 -52.72 15.51 17.51
CA ARG A 795 -52.82 16.90 17.01
C ARG A 795 -53.44 17.84 18.04
N SER A 796 -54.47 17.39 18.75
CA SER A 796 -55.11 18.21 19.81
C SER A 796 -54.17 18.57 20.96
N ARG A 797 -53.23 17.67 21.33
CA ARG A 797 -52.22 17.92 22.37
C ARG A 797 -51.08 18.80 21.88
N LEU A 798 -50.73 18.71 20.61
CA LEU A 798 -49.66 19.48 19.99
C LEU A 798 -50.05 20.96 19.77
N ALA A 799 -51.29 21.22 19.37
CA ALA A 799 -51.79 22.56 19.05
C ALA A 799 -51.44 23.68 20.07
N PRO A 800 -51.65 23.52 21.40
CA PRO A 800 -51.26 24.55 22.36
C PRO A 800 -49.74 24.74 22.48
N LEU A 801 -48.95 23.69 22.26
CA LEU A 801 -47.48 23.75 22.32
C LEU A 801 -46.91 24.48 21.10
N SER A 802 -47.43 24.21 19.90
CA SER A 802 -47.03 24.89 18.66
C SER A 802 -47.32 26.40 18.69
N ALA A 803 -48.36 26.83 19.42
CA ALA A 803 -48.69 28.25 19.56
C ALA A 803 -47.81 29.00 20.58
N TYR A 804 -47.07 28.29 21.43
CA TYR A 804 -46.35 28.88 22.57
C TYR A 804 -45.19 29.81 22.16
N PRO A 805 -44.30 29.46 21.20
CA PRO A 805 -43.23 30.37 20.76
C PRO A 805 -43.78 31.69 20.20
N GLY A 806 -44.84 31.63 19.39
CA GLY A 806 -45.50 32.82 18.86
C GLY A 806 -46.03 33.75 19.96
N ARG A 807 -46.52 33.19 21.08
CA ARG A 807 -46.97 33.98 22.24
C ARG A 807 -45.81 34.67 22.97
N ILE A 808 -44.64 34.03 23.09
CA ILE A 808 -43.45 34.64 23.72
C ILE A 808 -42.92 35.82 22.90
N HIS A 809 -42.94 35.69 21.57
CA HIS A 809 -42.44 36.73 20.66
C HIS A 809 -43.46 37.81 20.33
N SER A 810 -44.73 37.62 20.69
CA SER A 810 -45.77 38.63 20.50
C SER A 810 -45.64 39.77 21.52
N ALA A 811 -45.98 40.98 21.09
CA ALA A 811 -46.05 42.13 21.99
C ALA A 811 -47.24 41.96 22.95
N ASN A 812 -46.98 42.20 24.24
CA ASN A 812 -48.01 42.28 25.26
C ASN A 812 -48.76 43.63 25.16
N GLY A 813 -49.75 43.85 26.04
CA GLY A 813 -50.53 45.10 26.07
C GLY A 813 -49.71 46.38 26.26
N ALA A 814 -48.46 46.28 26.73
CA ALA A 814 -47.54 47.40 26.88
C ALA A 814 -46.75 47.72 25.59
N GLY A 815 -46.92 46.93 24.52
CA GLY A 815 -46.14 47.02 23.28
C GLY A 815 -44.80 46.27 23.34
N MET A 816 -44.55 45.48 24.40
CA MET A 816 -43.27 44.82 24.64
C MET A 816 -43.36 43.31 24.44
N THR A 817 -42.36 42.71 23.81
CA THR A 817 -42.18 41.25 23.82
C THR A 817 -41.55 40.83 25.15
N ALA A 818 -41.56 39.52 25.46
CA ALA A 818 -40.86 39.01 26.64
C ALA A 818 -39.37 39.39 26.63
N TRP A 819 -38.75 39.37 25.45
CA TRP A 819 -37.36 39.79 25.24
C TRP A 819 -37.16 41.28 25.52
N SER A 820 -37.94 42.17 24.88
CA SER A 820 -37.74 43.61 25.04
C SER A 820 -38.05 44.09 26.47
N ALA A 821 -39.01 43.44 27.15
CA ALA A 821 -39.28 43.72 28.56
C ALA A 821 -38.11 43.32 29.46
N TYR A 822 -37.48 42.16 29.20
CA TYR A 822 -36.32 41.70 29.94
C TYR A 822 -35.09 42.60 29.69
N GLU A 823 -34.84 42.97 28.44
CA GLU A 823 -33.77 43.89 28.05
C GLU A 823 -33.94 45.27 28.70
N ALA A 824 -35.16 45.82 28.69
CA ALA A 824 -35.47 47.07 29.38
C ALA A 824 -35.18 46.96 30.90
N THR A 825 -35.53 45.84 31.52
CA THR A 825 -35.25 45.59 32.94
C THR A 825 -33.75 45.58 33.23
N LEU A 826 -32.95 44.91 32.39
CA LEU A 826 -31.49 44.90 32.50
C LEU A 826 -30.88 46.30 32.35
N ALA A 827 -31.40 47.12 31.43
CA ALA A 827 -30.91 48.48 31.19
C ALA A 827 -31.13 49.42 32.39
N TYR A 828 -32.18 49.21 33.18
CA TYR A 828 -32.44 50.01 34.38
C TYR A 828 -31.55 49.64 35.58
N GLY A 829 -30.97 48.44 35.60
CA GLY A 829 -30.07 47.98 36.67
C GLY A 829 -30.75 47.81 38.04
N GLU A 830 -29.95 47.58 39.08
CA GLU A 830 -30.44 47.53 40.46
C GLU A 830 -30.72 48.94 40.99
N GLY A 831 -31.96 49.18 41.43
CA GLY A 831 -32.39 50.50 41.90
C GLY A 831 -33.73 50.47 42.63
N ILE A 832 -34.22 51.66 43.01
CA ILE A 832 -35.51 51.80 43.70
C ILE A 832 -36.63 51.51 42.70
N THR A 833 -37.37 50.43 42.92
CA THR A 833 -38.52 50.03 42.10
C THR A 833 -39.83 50.55 42.68
N ALA A 834 -40.78 50.91 41.82
CA ALA A 834 -42.16 51.20 42.21
C ALA A 834 -43.11 50.20 41.52
N ALA A 835 -44.04 49.64 42.29
CA ALA A 835 -45.06 48.74 41.74
C ALA A 835 -46.08 49.55 40.93
N VAL A 836 -46.18 49.28 39.63
CA VAL A 836 -47.21 49.83 38.76
C VAL A 836 -48.30 48.77 38.58
N PRO A 837 -49.60 49.10 38.75
CA PRO A 837 -50.68 48.15 38.53
C PRO A 837 -50.68 47.60 37.09
N VAL A 838 -50.84 46.29 36.92
CA VAL A 838 -50.91 45.63 35.61
C VAL A 838 -51.93 46.28 34.64
N PRO A 839 -53.12 46.74 35.08
CA PRO A 839 -54.05 47.45 34.20
C PRO A 839 -53.48 48.74 33.58
N HIS A 840 -52.49 49.37 34.20
CA HIS A 840 -51.84 50.56 33.65
C HIS A 840 -51.06 50.26 32.36
N LEU A 841 -50.56 49.03 32.22
CA LEU A 841 -49.85 48.58 31.02
C LEU A 841 -50.77 48.44 29.80
N ALA A 842 -52.09 48.35 30.01
CA ALA A 842 -53.10 48.29 28.94
C ALA A 842 -53.60 49.68 28.50
N VAL A 843 -53.10 50.76 29.11
CA VAL A 843 -53.48 52.14 28.77
C VAL A 843 -52.72 52.61 27.52
N ALA A 844 -53.37 53.41 26.67
CA ALA A 844 -52.78 54.00 25.47
C ALA A 844 -51.42 54.67 25.77
N GLU A 845 -50.47 54.47 24.86
CA GLU A 845 -49.08 54.90 25.00
C GLU A 845 -48.96 56.41 25.25
N GLU A 846 -49.75 57.25 24.58
CA GLU A 846 -49.68 58.70 24.79
C GLU A 846 -50.07 59.12 26.22
N LEU A 847 -50.98 58.37 26.85
CA LEU A 847 -51.37 58.63 28.23
C LEU A 847 -50.27 58.18 29.21
N ARG A 848 -49.63 57.04 28.93
CA ARG A 848 -48.51 56.51 29.73
C ARG A 848 -47.32 57.46 29.68
N GLU A 849 -46.92 57.90 28.50
CA GLU A 849 -45.83 58.88 28.33
C GLU A 849 -46.11 60.20 29.04
N ARG A 850 -47.38 60.66 29.02
CA ARG A 850 -47.77 61.90 29.71
C ARG A 850 -47.66 61.76 31.22
N VAL A 851 -48.06 60.61 31.78
CA VAL A 851 -47.89 60.30 33.20
C VAL A 851 -46.41 60.23 33.56
N GLU A 852 -45.58 59.57 32.76
CA GLU A 852 -44.14 59.50 32.97
C GLU A 852 -43.46 60.87 32.93
N ARG A 853 -43.80 61.71 31.94
CA ARG A 853 -43.28 63.09 31.85
C ARG A 853 -43.62 63.90 33.08
N ASN A 854 -44.86 63.80 33.56
CA ASN A 854 -45.30 64.50 34.76
C ASN A 854 -44.55 64.00 36.01
N LEU A 855 -44.38 62.68 36.17
CA LEU A 855 -43.62 62.11 37.28
C LEU A 855 -42.14 62.53 37.26
N ARG A 856 -41.52 62.64 36.08
CA ARG A 856 -40.13 63.13 35.94
C ARG A 856 -39.96 64.60 36.34
N SER A 857 -41.03 65.40 36.34
CA SER A 857 -41.01 66.80 36.83
C SER A 857 -41.18 66.93 38.35
N PHE A 858 -41.60 65.87 39.03
CA PHE A 858 -41.86 65.85 40.48
C PHE A 858 -40.68 66.28 41.37
N PRO A 859 -39.40 65.94 41.07
CA PRO A 859 -38.26 66.36 41.89
C PRO A 859 -38.08 67.89 41.99
N ALA A 860 -38.51 68.65 40.97
CA ALA A 860 -38.47 70.11 40.99
C ALA A 860 -39.50 70.71 41.95
N VAL A 861 -40.65 70.03 42.12
CA VAL A 861 -41.72 70.42 43.05
C VAL A 861 -41.39 70.01 44.49
N GLY A 862 -40.71 68.87 44.68
CA GLY A 862 -40.33 68.35 46.01
C GLY A 862 -39.11 69.01 46.67
N HIS A 863 -38.37 69.88 45.95
CA HIS A 863 -37.12 70.49 46.42
C HIS A 863 -37.29 71.39 47.66
N SER A 864 -38.42 72.09 47.75
CA SER A 864 -38.75 72.98 48.88
C SER A 864 -39.00 72.21 50.19
N ALA A 865 -39.38 70.93 50.12
CA ALA A 865 -39.64 70.09 51.28
C ALA A 865 -38.42 69.29 51.77
N ARG A 866 -37.26 69.39 51.08
CA ARG A 866 -35.99 68.68 51.42
C ARG A 866 -36.19 67.20 51.81
N LEU A 867 -37.02 66.51 51.04
CA LEU A 867 -37.35 65.11 51.26
C LEU A 867 -36.08 64.25 51.17
N ARG A 868 -35.77 63.53 52.25
CA ARG A 868 -34.66 62.57 52.34
C ARG A 868 -35.13 61.30 53.03
N TRP A 869 -34.49 60.18 52.71
CA TRP A 869 -34.89 58.85 53.16
C TRP A 869 -34.85 58.71 54.70
N ASP A 870 -33.99 59.50 55.36
CA ASP A 870 -33.76 59.58 56.81
C ASP A 870 -34.40 60.83 57.44
N HIS A 871 -35.49 61.34 56.85
CA HIS A 871 -36.13 62.55 57.39
C HIS A 871 -36.55 62.30 58.85
N PRO A 872 -36.11 63.12 59.83
CA PRO A 872 -36.29 62.83 61.26
C PRO A 872 -37.75 62.60 61.68
N TRP A 873 -38.69 63.16 60.91
CA TRP A 873 -40.12 63.03 61.14
C TRP A 873 -40.74 61.71 60.66
N ALA A 874 -39.98 60.84 60.00
CA ALA A 874 -40.42 59.49 59.61
C ALA A 874 -40.84 58.65 60.83
N ILE A 875 -40.27 58.94 62.01
CA ILE A 875 -40.61 58.29 63.28
C ILE A 875 -42.06 58.54 63.72
N SER A 876 -42.71 59.60 63.20
CA SER A 876 -44.10 59.95 63.57
C SER A 876 -45.14 59.02 62.96
N GLY A 877 -44.77 58.25 61.92
CA GLY A 877 -45.69 57.35 61.21
C GLY A 877 -46.82 58.05 60.44
N ARG A 878 -46.93 59.38 60.46
CA ARG A 878 -47.99 60.13 59.78
C ARG A 878 -47.50 60.66 58.43
N ARG A 879 -48.34 60.49 57.40
CA ARG A 879 -48.01 60.87 56.01
C ARG A 879 -48.83 62.05 55.46
N SER A 880 -49.70 62.67 56.26
CA SER A 880 -50.43 63.88 55.90
C SER A 880 -50.32 64.98 56.96
N VAL A 881 -50.48 66.24 56.54
CA VAL A 881 -50.34 67.43 57.39
C VAL A 881 -51.58 67.68 58.24
N ASP A 882 -52.76 67.24 57.80
CA ASP A 882 -54.07 67.50 58.42
C ASP A 882 -54.31 66.80 59.78
N GLY A 883 -53.29 66.20 60.39
CA GLY A 883 -53.40 65.50 61.67
C GLY A 883 -52.20 65.68 62.60
N LEU A 884 -51.34 66.67 62.35
CA LEU A 884 -50.17 66.98 63.18
C LEU A 884 -50.49 68.14 64.13
N HIS A 885 -51.10 67.84 65.29
CA HIS A 885 -51.23 68.81 66.37
C HIS A 885 -49.89 68.96 67.13
N PRO A 886 -49.42 70.19 67.42
CA PRO A 886 -48.14 70.42 68.11
C PRO A 886 -48.02 69.67 69.43
N ASP A 887 -49.10 69.58 70.19
CA ASP A 887 -49.11 68.94 71.51
C ASP A 887 -48.94 67.41 71.43
N ALA A 888 -49.47 66.78 70.38
CA ALA A 888 -49.31 65.34 70.15
C ALA A 888 -47.87 64.96 69.80
N LEU A 889 -47.13 65.87 69.15
CA LEU A 889 -45.72 65.67 68.80
C LEU A 889 -44.80 65.83 70.00
N VAL A 890 -45.10 66.79 70.88
CA VAL A 890 -44.38 66.96 72.16
C VAL A 890 -44.61 65.74 73.07
N GLN A 891 -45.82 65.19 73.08
CA GLN A 891 -46.13 63.97 73.85
C GLN A 891 -45.41 62.74 73.28
N LEU A 892 -45.42 62.54 71.96
CA LEU A 892 -44.68 61.43 71.33
C LEU A 892 -43.17 61.49 71.62
N GLY A 893 -42.61 62.71 71.63
CA GLY A 893 -41.22 62.94 72.00
C GLY A 893 -40.91 62.62 73.46
N ARG A 894 -41.85 62.88 74.40
CA ARG A 894 -41.71 62.46 75.80
C ARG A 894 -41.82 60.95 75.97
N ASP A 895 -42.80 60.31 75.33
CA ASP A 895 -43.03 58.87 75.44
C ASP A 895 -41.83 58.06 74.90
N LEU A 896 -41.20 58.53 73.82
CA LEU A 896 -39.97 57.96 73.28
C LEU A 896 -38.78 58.10 74.23
N GLU A 897 -38.65 59.25 74.91
CA GLU A 897 -37.58 59.49 75.87
C GLU A 897 -37.77 58.73 77.18
N GLU A 898 -39.02 58.55 77.61
CA GLU A 898 -39.40 57.71 78.76
C GLU A 898 -39.12 56.23 78.46
N THR A 899 -39.42 55.78 77.24
CA THR A 899 -39.10 54.42 76.75
C THR A 899 -37.58 54.19 76.65
N ARG A 900 -36.83 55.18 76.15
CA ARG A 900 -35.36 55.15 76.10
C ARG A 900 -34.75 55.03 77.50
N THR A 901 -35.33 55.72 78.47
CA THR A 901 -34.88 55.69 79.86
C THR A 901 -35.21 54.36 80.53
N GLY A 902 -36.42 53.81 80.31
CA GLY A 902 -36.83 52.50 80.84
C GLY A 902 -36.04 51.29 80.26
N LEU A 903 -35.54 51.40 79.03
CA LEU A 903 -34.64 50.39 78.44
C LEU A 903 -33.22 50.44 79.02
N ARG A 904 -32.82 51.56 79.63
CA ARG A 904 -31.50 51.75 80.25
C ARG A 904 -31.31 50.88 81.50
N ASP A 905 -32.38 50.62 82.24
CA ASP A 905 -32.35 49.89 83.51
C ASP A 905 -32.56 48.37 83.37
N ARG A 906 -32.73 47.87 82.14
CA ARG A 906 -32.93 46.44 81.82
C ARG A 906 -32.06 45.99 80.64
N PRO A 907 -30.73 45.86 80.83
CA PRO A 907 -29.78 45.65 79.75
C PRO A 907 -29.99 44.37 78.94
N ALA A 908 -30.55 43.31 79.54
CA ALA A 908 -30.85 42.06 78.84
C ALA A 908 -31.93 42.23 77.75
N LEU A 909 -32.92 43.11 77.96
CA LEU A 909 -33.96 43.41 76.97
C LEU A 909 -33.42 44.27 75.83
N ALA A 910 -32.47 45.17 76.11
CA ALA A 910 -31.82 45.98 75.09
C ALA A 910 -30.97 45.14 74.12
N VAL A 911 -30.36 44.05 74.59
CA VAL A 911 -29.62 43.09 73.75
C VAL A 911 -30.58 42.31 72.85
N LEU A 912 -31.66 41.76 73.41
CA LEU A 912 -32.68 41.04 72.63
C LEU A 912 -33.36 41.91 71.56
N VAL A 913 -33.68 43.16 71.87
CA VAL A 913 -34.28 44.09 70.90
C VAL A 913 -33.29 44.49 69.80
N ARG A 914 -31.98 44.50 70.08
CA ARG A 914 -30.93 44.76 69.07
C ARG A 914 -30.69 43.60 68.12
N GLU A 915 -30.93 42.36 68.55
CA GLU A 915 -30.76 41.18 67.71
C GLU A 915 -31.99 40.84 66.87
N LEU A 916 -33.07 41.60 67.02
CA LEU A 916 -34.23 41.46 66.14
C LEU A 916 -33.95 42.12 64.78
N PRO A 917 -34.16 41.41 63.67
CA PRO A 917 -33.84 41.92 62.34
C PRO A 917 -34.80 43.04 61.90
N ASN A 918 -36.04 43.09 62.42
CA ASN A 918 -36.99 44.18 62.17
C ASN A 918 -37.82 44.57 63.43
N PRO A 919 -38.24 45.84 63.56
CA PRO A 919 -39.06 46.29 64.70
C PRO A 919 -40.44 45.61 64.81
N GLU A 920 -41.01 45.19 63.68
CA GLU A 920 -42.31 44.49 63.64
C GLU A 920 -42.26 43.09 64.28
N ASP A 921 -41.07 42.49 64.43
CA ASP A 921 -40.91 41.18 65.04
C ASP A 921 -41.21 41.22 66.56
N VAL A 922 -41.08 42.38 67.20
CA VAL A 922 -41.56 42.60 68.59
C VAL A 922 -43.08 42.35 68.68
N ALA A 923 -43.84 42.73 67.65
CA ALA A 923 -45.28 42.49 67.59
C ALA A 923 -45.62 41.01 67.36
N ARG A 924 -44.73 40.22 66.73
CA ARG A 924 -44.91 38.78 66.46
C ARG A 924 -44.62 37.89 67.68
N PHE A 925 -43.69 38.29 68.54
CA PHE A 925 -43.45 37.61 69.82
C PHE A 925 -44.47 38.01 70.90
N LEU A 926 -45.16 39.13 70.69
CA LEU A 926 -46.13 39.69 71.62
C LEU A 926 -47.26 38.72 72.02
N PRO A 927 -47.86 37.88 71.13
CA PRO A 927 -48.89 36.92 71.51
C PRO A 927 -48.36 35.79 72.39
N ALA A 928 -47.19 35.22 72.07
CA ALA A 928 -46.56 34.16 72.87
C ALA A 928 -46.06 34.70 74.22
N ALA A 929 -45.48 35.90 74.24
CA ALA A 929 -45.13 36.60 75.47
C ALA A 929 -46.37 36.96 76.30
N ARG A 930 -47.48 37.39 75.68
CA ARG A 930 -48.76 37.62 76.36
C ARG A 930 -49.35 36.33 76.94
N LEU A 931 -49.23 35.19 76.24
CA LEU A 931 -49.66 33.88 76.76
C LEU A 931 -48.77 33.41 77.92
N ALA A 932 -47.46 33.61 77.83
CA ALA A 932 -46.52 33.31 78.92
C ALA A 932 -46.75 34.18 80.17
N VAL A 933 -46.96 35.49 79.99
CA VAL A 933 -47.26 36.44 81.07
C VAL A 933 -48.63 36.17 81.70
N ARG A 934 -49.60 35.66 80.93
CA ARG A 934 -50.91 35.23 81.44
C ARG A 934 -50.91 33.80 82.01
N GLY A 935 -49.76 33.10 82.00
CA GLY A 935 -49.64 31.73 82.50
C GLY A 935 -50.39 30.67 81.68
N ALA A 936 -50.75 30.97 80.42
CA ALA A 936 -51.61 30.15 79.56
C ALA A 936 -50.83 29.37 78.48
N LEU A 937 -49.54 29.12 78.69
CA LEU A 937 -48.80 28.17 77.87
C LEU A 937 -49.28 26.74 78.20
N PRO A 938 -49.56 25.89 77.19
CA PRO A 938 -50.00 24.52 77.45
C PRO A 938 -48.97 23.80 78.31
N ASP A 939 -49.46 23.21 79.40
CA ASP A 939 -48.60 22.58 80.37
C ASP A 939 -48.04 21.25 79.83
N ARG A 940 -46.91 20.83 80.41
CA ARG A 940 -46.24 19.58 80.03
C ARG A 940 -47.19 18.36 80.03
N PRO A 941 -48.14 18.20 80.97
CA PRO A 941 -49.17 17.15 80.92
C PRO A 941 -50.10 17.21 79.70
N THR A 942 -50.46 18.39 79.20
CA THR A 942 -51.31 18.55 78.01
C THR A 942 -50.56 18.22 76.73
N THR A 943 -49.28 18.55 76.67
CA THR A 943 -48.37 18.11 75.59
C THR A 943 -48.13 16.59 75.63
N VAL A 944 -48.10 15.98 76.82
CA VAL A 944 -47.96 14.51 77.01
C VAL A 944 -49.28 13.76 76.72
N ARG A 945 -50.46 14.37 76.91
CA ARG A 945 -51.75 13.75 76.52
C ARG A 945 -51.90 13.55 75.02
N ALA A 946 -51.27 14.40 74.20
CA ALA A 946 -51.21 14.23 72.75
C ALA A 946 -50.34 13.02 72.31
N THR A 947 -49.64 12.36 73.24
CA THR A 947 -48.83 11.16 72.98
C THR A 947 -49.49 9.85 73.46
N GLY A 948 -50.74 9.89 73.93
CA GLY A 948 -51.48 8.69 74.36
C GLY A 948 -52.38 8.12 73.25
N SER A 949 -52.60 6.80 73.26
CA SER A 949 -53.32 6.06 72.20
C SER A 949 -54.78 6.49 71.95
N GLY A 950 -55.41 7.22 72.89
CA GLY A 950 -56.74 7.81 72.66
C GLY A 950 -56.75 9.00 71.70
N TRP A 951 -55.59 9.62 71.43
CA TRP A 951 -55.45 10.64 70.40
C TRP A 951 -55.50 10.01 69.00
N ASP A 952 -54.85 8.86 68.84
CA ASP A 952 -54.89 8.11 67.58
C ASP A 952 -56.31 7.61 67.28
N ASP A 953 -57.08 7.16 68.29
CA ASP A 953 -58.49 6.78 68.10
C ASP A 953 -59.39 7.96 67.69
N ALA A 954 -59.16 9.15 68.25
CA ALA A 954 -59.88 10.37 67.87
C ALA A 954 -59.53 10.84 66.44
N ILE A 955 -58.26 10.70 66.05
CA ILE A 955 -57.78 10.97 64.69
C ILE A 955 -58.32 9.93 63.70
N VAL A 956 -58.36 8.65 64.07
CA VAL A 956 -58.94 7.57 63.25
C VAL A 956 -60.45 7.77 63.07
N GLY A 957 -61.17 8.23 64.10
CA GLY A 957 -62.59 8.60 64.02
C GLY A 957 -62.84 9.81 63.09
N TYR A 958 -61.97 10.82 63.16
CA TYR A 958 -62.01 11.98 62.26
C TYR A 958 -61.70 11.58 60.80
N VAL A 959 -60.65 10.79 60.57
CA VAL A 959 -60.25 10.30 59.23
C VAL A 959 -61.32 9.38 58.64
N SER A 960 -61.98 8.55 59.44
CA SER A 960 -63.10 7.71 58.99
C SER A 960 -64.33 8.53 58.61
N SER A 961 -64.64 9.59 59.36
CA SER A 961 -65.71 10.54 59.02
C SER A 961 -65.41 11.32 57.73
N LEU A 962 -64.15 11.72 57.55
CA LEU A 962 -63.66 12.37 56.32
C LEU A 962 -63.71 11.41 55.10
N ALA A 963 -63.39 10.12 55.29
CA ALA A 963 -63.50 9.10 54.25
C ALA A 963 -64.95 8.73 53.91
N GLY A 964 -65.87 8.81 54.87
CA GLY A 964 -67.32 8.73 54.66
C GLY A 964 -67.82 9.89 53.80
N PHE A 965 -67.46 11.12 54.16
CA PHE A 965 -67.76 12.33 53.38
C PHE A 965 -67.22 12.25 51.94
N ARG A 966 -65.98 11.78 51.74
CA ARG A 966 -65.40 11.62 50.38
C ARG A 966 -66.12 10.58 49.51
N ARG A 967 -66.70 9.52 50.09
CA ARG A 967 -67.48 8.53 49.34
C ARG A 967 -68.88 9.04 49.00
N GLU A 968 -69.51 9.73 49.94
CA GLU A 968 -70.86 10.29 49.79
C GLU A 968 -70.94 11.34 48.67
N TYR A 969 -69.90 12.17 48.53
CA TYR A 969 -69.84 13.24 47.53
C TYR A 969 -68.89 12.92 46.35
N ALA A 970 -68.53 11.64 46.13
CA ALA A 970 -67.51 11.23 45.15
C ALA A 970 -67.84 11.58 43.69
N GLY A 971 -69.13 11.60 43.32
CA GLY A 971 -69.58 11.97 41.97
C GLY A 971 -69.41 13.47 41.67
N GLU A 972 -69.50 14.32 42.69
CA GLU A 972 -69.41 15.78 42.56
C GLU A 972 -67.93 16.27 42.54
N PHE A 973 -67.01 15.47 43.11
CA PHE A 973 -65.56 15.77 43.12
C PHE A 973 -64.79 15.27 41.87
N ILE A 974 -65.41 14.52 40.94
CA ILE A 974 -64.73 14.02 39.73
C ILE A 974 -64.42 15.14 38.72
N THR A 975 -65.22 16.20 38.67
CA THR A 975 -65.07 17.31 37.73
C THR A 975 -64.31 18.53 38.27
N PHE A 976 -63.88 18.48 39.54
CA PHE A 976 -63.16 19.59 40.18
C PHE A 976 -61.90 19.05 40.86
N ARG A 977 -60.76 19.11 40.18
CA ARG A 977 -59.43 18.81 40.75
C ARG A 977 -58.59 20.08 40.97
N PRO A 978 -58.73 20.80 42.10
CA PRO A 978 -57.72 21.74 42.56
C PRO A 978 -56.67 21.03 43.42
N GLU A 979 -55.41 21.29 43.14
CA GLU A 979 -54.20 20.73 43.79
C GLU A 979 -54.05 21.09 45.29
N VAL A 980 -55.01 21.82 45.85
CA VAL A 980 -55.10 22.15 47.30
C VAL A 980 -55.41 20.92 48.17
N PHE A 981 -55.84 19.80 47.58
CA PHE A 981 -56.12 18.56 48.32
C PHE A 981 -54.93 17.56 48.37
N GLN A 982 -53.76 17.94 47.84
CA GLN A 982 -52.50 17.27 48.13
C GLN A 982 -51.89 17.90 49.39
N PHE A 983 -52.12 17.29 50.55
CA PHE A 983 -51.40 17.66 51.78
C PHE A 983 -49.90 17.44 51.56
N PRO A 984 -49.05 18.49 51.63
CA PRO A 984 -47.62 18.32 51.75
C PRO A 984 -47.32 17.97 53.21
N GLY A 985 -46.67 16.83 53.47
CA GLY A 985 -45.95 16.64 54.72
C GLY A 985 -46.73 15.99 55.87
N ALA A 986 -47.29 14.80 55.64
CA ALA A 986 -47.43 13.79 56.71
C ALA A 986 -46.08 13.09 57.03
N GLY A 987 -44.95 13.75 56.76
CA GLY A 987 -43.59 13.20 56.87
C GLY A 987 -42.56 14.12 57.53
N GLN A 988 -42.99 15.19 58.21
CA GLN A 988 -42.07 16.10 58.95
C GLN A 988 -42.50 16.36 60.41
N LEU A 989 -43.16 15.39 61.03
CA LEU A 989 -43.33 15.31 62.49
C LEU A 989 -42.93 13.90 62.97
N ALA A 990 -41.67 13.56 62.74
CA ALA A 990 -40.91 12.52 63.45
C ALA A 990 -39.63 13.16 63.97
#